data_AF-L8H7R6-F1
#
_entry.id   AF-L8H7R6-F1
#
_cell.length_a   1.000
_cell.length_b   1.000
_cell.length_c   1.000
_cell.angle_alpha   90.00
_cell.angle_beta   90.00
_cell.angle_gamma   90.00
#
_symmetry.space_group_name_H-M   'P 1'
#
loop_
_entity.id
_entity.type
_entity.pdbx_description
1 polymer ?
#
loop_
_entity_poly.entity_id
_entity_poly.type
_entity_poly.pdbx_seq_one_letter_code
_entity_poly.pdbx_strand_id
1 'polypeptide(L)'
;MAPAVVRWAQERAIQLKVILYKNFKVSLRGWPTTSIELLAPVAFILLLLLIQAIPNTNKDENPQPDSVGLLPKCHGRTKADSKCYSLFYLPNDNPEINAVMTTLADRNKLNISTATELSPKTYGYVVGWPGGQAKENPNMTQGVLDFTSVAGEIKYTLMYNKSCPSIVEKCKDYRPTILRAISEALAIHYGNASEAAFELYESVYPEIAPPSDAVKTYGILFFYCGGMFFFIILLYQIVYEKEHKLRQGMRMMGLRGSIYWAAWFIHSQIINILSTLLLIAAGMACDFAFFRYTNFFVLFLVFWVFAWTMSHLAFLIATLIPTTKLAVYMSMFVFIIGALLMLIFSLFGAFMFPLLYEGGPIATPALWVLSFVPMYNFAKAVFDINNKSFSLGSVTGEGFTWNDLFEKSNLRDAADVPPTIETIYFQLILIGIFTVLGWYFDNTVPGASGGSSEPLWFFFTPGYWGFSQKKAKARTTRLTTTLPLRVDLDVRDAPREGVAAHRLMKIYQKWPFVKSRKDVLALRDFSATIPEGEIFCVLGHNGAGKTTTVSMMTGLFEPTFGDATIYGHSIVSEMDDIRRIMGVCPQHDILWNELTAEEHLEIFADLKGVPRQLRTAVIKDKLESVGLYGVRDKKAGSFSGGMKRRLSVAISCIGEPKIIFMDELELADVIIVVIVVVIIRSAEPTTGMDPVSRRHVWNLIQELKQNRVIILTTHSMEEADVLGDRIAIMSHGEIKCLGTPLHLKNKYGDGYRINVTARPDAIEEAKAHINELLPGANLVAETNQYLIFGLPHSHLSQIVPFFKIIEHERSQHGKRALVSDCSISHTTLEEVFLKITRQANAEESRLVKDPWSKADQLKAATSRQH
;
A
#
# COMPACT_ATOMS: atom_id res chain seq x y z
N MET A 1 -17.49 34.56 -8.70
CA MET A 1 -16.41 33.55 -8.84
C MET A 1 -15.61 33.34 -7.56
N ALA A 2 -15.14 34.39 -6.85
CA ALA A 2 -14.38 34.25 -5.60
C ALA A 2 -15.02 33.37 -4.50
N PRO A 3 -16.35 33.43 -4.22
CA PRO A 3 -16.96 32.60 -3.17
C PRO A 3 -16.96 31.09 -3.49
N ALA A 4 -17.09 30.75 -4.78
CA ALA A 4 -17.13 29.36 -5.24
C ALA A 4 -15.74 28.71 -5.19
N VAL A 5 -14.69 29.46 -5.53
CA VAL A 5 -13.29 29.00 -5.44
C VAL A 5 -12.88 28.81 -3.99
N VAL A 6 -13.28 29.73 -3.09
CA VAL A 6 -13.03 29.61 -1.65
C VAL A 6 -13.75 28.41 -1.06
N ARG A 7 -15.05 28.20 -1.36
CA ARG A 7 -15.81 27.03 -0.90
C ARG A 7 -15.19 25.73 -1.43
N TRP A 8 -14.79 25.70 -2.70
CA TRP A 8 -14.10 24.56 -3.31
C TRP A 8 -12.77 24.24 -2.62
N ALA A 9 -11.97 25.25 -2.26
CA ALA A 9 -10.69 25.06 -1.58
C ALA A 9 -10.90 24.57 -0.14
N GLN A 10 -11.89 25.14 0.57
CA GLN A 10 -12.25 24.74 1.92
C GLN A 10 -12.72 23.29 1.99
N GLU A 11 -13.62 22.87 1.10
CA GLU A 11 -14.09 21.48 1.02
C GLU A 11 -12.94 20.50 0.80
N ARG A 12 -12.02 20.83 -0.13
CA ARG A 12 -10.83 19.99 -0.40
C ARG A 12 -9.89 19.92 0.80
N ALA A 13 -9.67 21.04 1.48
CA ALA A 13 -8.82 21.09 2.67
C ALA A 13 -9.42 20.27 3.82
N ILE A 14 -10.75 20.30 4.01
CA ILE A 14 -11.45 19.47 5.00
C ILE A 14 -11.26 17.99 4.67
N GLN A 15 -11.56 17.57 3.44
CA GLN A 15 -11.39 16.18 3.01
C GLN A 15 -9.94 15.70 3.18
N LEU A 16 -8.95 16.52 2.79
CA LEU A 16 -7.54 16.21 2.97
C LEU A 16 -7.19 16.01 4.46
N LYS A 17 -7.66 16.92 5.33
CA LYS A 17 -7.44 16.82 6.78
C LYS A 17 -8.04 15.55 7.37
N VAL A 18 -9.25 15.17 6.94
CA VAL A 18 -9.93 13.95 7.42
C VAL A 18 -9.16 12.69 7.03
N ILE A 19 -8.73 12.59 5.76
CA ILE A 19 -7.98 11.41 5.30
C ILE A 19 -6.57 11.37 5.91
N LEU A 20 -5.92 12.51 6.11
CA LEU A 20 -4.65 12.58 6.84
C LEU A 20 -4.80 12.13 8.29
N TYR A 21 -5.84 12.60 8.97
CA TYR A 21 -6.17 12.17 10.33
C TYR A 21 -6.42 10.65 10.37
N LYS A 22 -7.17 10.10 9.40
CA LYS A 22 -7.36 8.66 9.23
C LYS A 22 -6.03 7.93 9.11
N ASN A 23 -5.16 8.34 8.19
CA ASN A 23 -3.87 7.69 7.95
C ASN A 23 -3.02 7.69 9.23
N PHE A 24 -2.94 8.83 9.93
CA PHE A 24 -2.20 8.93 11.18
C PHE A 24 -2.77 8.03 12.29
N LYS A 25 -4.10 7.98 12.43
CA LYS A 25 -4.79 7.12 13.40
C LYS A 25 -4.57 5.63 13.11
N VAL A 26 -4.65 5.22 11.85
CA VAL A 26 -4.38 3.84 11.44
C VAL A 26 -2.95 3.47 11.77
N SER A 27 -1.96 4.31 11.42
CA SER A 27 -0.55 4.07 11.75
C SER A 27 -0.31 4.03 13.27
N LEU A 28 -0.96 4.92 14.04
CA LEU A 28 -0.85 4.93 15.50
C LEU A 28 -1.45 3.68 16.16
N ARG A 29 -2.62 3.20 15.69
CA ARG A 29 -3.28 1.99 16.21
C ARG A 29 -2.58 0.71 15.74
N GLY A 30 -1.92 0.77 14.59
CA GLY A 30 -1.02 -0.23 14.02
C GLY A 30 0.44 -0.04 14.46
N TRP A 31 0.66 0.40 15.70
CA TRP A 31 1.98 0.77 16.22
C TRP A 31 3.11 -0.26 15.99
N PRO A 32 2.89 -1.60 15.98
CA PRO A 32 3.99 -2.54 15.71
C PRO A 32 4.55 -2.36 14.31
N THR A 33 3.69 -2.18 13.30
CA THR A 33 4.08 -2.00 11.92
C THR A 33 4.83 -0.68 11.73
N THR A 34 4.28 0.42 12.25
CA THR A 34 4.92 1.74 12.17
C THR A 34 6.22 1.81 12.97
N SER A 35 6.34 1.05 14.07
CA SER A 35 7.59 0.96 14.83
C SER A 35 8.67 0.22 14.06
N ILE A 36 8.33 -0.88 13.37
CA ILE A 36 9.27 -1.57 12.49
C ILE A 36 9.74 -0.63 11.37
N GLU A 37 8.82 0.13 10.78
CA GLU A 37 9.12 1.10 9.71
C GLU A 37 10.12 2.19 10.16
N LEU A 38 9.95 2.73 11.36
CA LEU A 38 10.80 3.79 11.90
C LEU A 38 12.11 3.28 12.54
N LEU A 39 12.09 2.10 13.16
CA LEU A 39 13.22 1.54 13.89
C LEU A 39 14.08 0.58 13.06
N ALA A 40 13.62 0.09 11.91
CA ALA A 40 14.42 -0.76 11.04
C ALA A 40 15.78 -0.14 10.68
N PRO A 41 15.87 1.14 10.24
CA PRO A 41 17.16 1.76 9.97
C PRO A 41 18.10 1.76 11.19
N VAL A 42 17.56 2.03 12.39
CA VAL A 42 18.31 1.99 13.66
C VAL A 42 18.81 0.58 13.95
N ALA A 43 17.98 -0.45 13.75
CA ALA A 43 18.37 -1.85 13.95
C ALA A 43 19.52 -2.27 13.02
N PHE A 44 19.51 -1.84 11.75
CA PHE A 44 20.63 -2.12 10.82
C PHE A 44 21.90 -1.35 11.19
N ILE A 45 21.78 -0.13 11.72
CA ILE A 45 22.91 0.62 12.28
C ILE A 45 23.52 -0.09 13.50
N LEU A 46 22.69 -0.59 14.41
CA LEU A 46 23.17 -1.39 15.55
C LEU A 46 23.81 -2.70 15.11
N LEU A 47 23.29 -3.34 14.06
CA LEU A 47 23.90 -4.54 13.49
C LEU A 47 25.28 -4.24 12.86
N LEU A 48 25.43 -3.09 12.19
CA LEU A 48 26.75 -2.61 11.74
C LEU A 48 27.71 -2.39 12.91
N LEU A 49 27.23 -1.82 14.02
CA LEU A 49 28.03 -1.60 15.22
C LEU A 49 28.52 -2.93 15.80
N LEU A 50 27.65 -3.94 15.85
CA LEU A 50 28.03 -5.30 16.26
C LEU A 50 29.11 -5.90 15.34
N ILE A 51 28.99 -5.71 14.03
CA ILE A 51 30.00 -6.18 13.06
C ILE A 51 31.34 -5.47 13.29
N GLN A 52 31.33 -4.16 13.56
CA GLN A 52 32.54 -3.40 13.88
C GLN A 52 33.17 -3.82 15.22
N ALA A 53 32.35 -4.26 16.19
CA ALA A 53 32.81 -4.74 17.48
C ALA A 53 33.44 -6.14 17.41
N ILE A 54 33.27 -6.90 16.31
CA ILE A 54 33.98 -8.17 16.13
C ILE A 54 35.47 -7.84 15.93
N PRO A 55 36.36 -8.25 16.85
CA PRO A 55 37.78 -7.98 16.70
C PRO A 55 38.28 -8.68 15.44
N ASN A 56 38.78 -7.90 14.49
CA ASN A 56 39.52 -8.42 13.34
C ASN A 56 40.76 -9.12 13.89
N THR A 57 40.70 -10.44 14.07
CA THR A 57 41.82 -11.30 14.51
C THR A 57 43.03 -11.22 13.60
N ASN A 58 42.89 -10.61 12.41
CA ASN A 58 43.97 -10.38 11.45
C ASN A 58 44.76 -9.08 11.68
N LYS A 59 44.37 -8.22 12.65
CA LYS A 59 45.13 -6.99 12.96
C LYS A 59 46.26 -7.21 13.97
N ASP A 60 46.29 -8.36 14.64
CA ASP A 60 47.39 -8.79 15.51
C ASP A 60 48.22 -9.93 14.89
N GLU A 61 48.23 -10.07 13.56
CA GLU A 61 49.35 -10.77 12.93
C GLU A 61 50.56 -9.84 13.06
N ASN A 62 51.34 -10.04 14.13
CA ASN A 62 52.69 -9.51 14.24
C ASN A 62 53.36 -9.71 12.87
N PRO A 63 53.77 -8.63 12.19
CA PRO A 63 54.32 -8.75 10.86
C PRO A 63 55.50 -9.73 10.91
N GLN A 64 55.54 -10.69 9.99
CA GLN A 64 56.61 -11.68 10.02
C GLN A 64 57.97 -10.96 9.95
N PRO A 65 58.93 -11.31 10.83
CA PRO A 65 60.23 -10.66 10.85
C PRO A 65 60.88 -10.81 9.48
N ASP A 66 61.38 -9.70 8.92
CA ASP A 66 62.04 -9.75 7.63
C ASP A 66 63.33 -10.60 7.71
N SER A 67 63.70 -11.25 6.62
CA SER A 67 65.00 -11.89 6.49
C SER A 67 66.08 -10.83 6.60
N VAL A 68 66.98 -11.01 7.56
CA VAL A 68 67.89 -9.97 8.01
C VAL A 68 68.83 -9.49 6.88
N GLY A 69 68.62 -8.27 6.38
CA GLY A 69 69.32 -7.67 5.23
C GLY A 69 69.64 -6.18 5.40
N LEU A 70 69.95 -5.48 4.30
CA LEU A 70 70.19 -4.03 4.27
C LEU A 70 68.91 -3.25 4.64
N LEU A 71 69.04 -2.06 5.24
CA LEU A 71 67.91 -1.17 5.54
C LEU A 71 67.08 -0.91 4.26
N PRO A 72 65.75 -1.06 4.31
CA PRO A 72 64.89 -0.82 3.16
C PRO A 72 64.89 0.66 2.78
N LYS A 73 64.98 0.95 1.48
CA LYS A 73 64.81 2.31 0.97
C LYS A 73 63.35 2.72 1.07
N CYS A 74 63.10 3.89 1.65
CA CYS A 74 61.78 4.50 1.74
C CYS A 74 61.36 5.00 0.33
N HIS A 75 60.17 4.62 -0.16
CA HIS A 75 59.62 5.08 -1.44
C HIS A 75 58.30 5.81 -1.24
N GLY A 76 58.18 7.02 -1.81
CA GLY A 76 56.95 7.80 -1.72
C GLY A 76 55.72 7.12 -2.36
N ARG A 77 54.51 7.48 -1.88
CA ARG A 77 53.21 6.93 -2.32
C ARG A 77 52.92 7.19 -3.81
N THR A 78 53.46 8.29 -4.35
CA THR A 78 53.46 8.62 -5.79
C THR A 78 54.79 9.26 -6.17
N LYS A 79 55.22 9.11 -7.43
CA LYS A 79 56.44 9.75 -7.95
C LYS A 79 56.40 11.29 -7.91
N ALA A 80 55.21 11.88 -7.85
CA ALA A 80 55.03 13.32 -7.98
C ALA A 80 55.07 14.08 -6.64
N ASP A 81 54.66 13.47 -5.51
CA ASP A 81 54.56 14.24 -4.26
C ASP A 81 54.62 13.40 -2.97
N SER A 82 55.82 12.97 -2.54
CA SER A 82 56.00 12.50 -1.16
C SER A 82 57.46 12.52 -0.69
N LYS A 83 57.72 13.23 0.41
CA LYS A 83 59.00 13.21 1.14
C LYS A 83 59.11 11.88 1.90
N CYS A 84 60.19 11.11 1.70
CA CYS A 84 60.35 9.78 2.32
C CYS A 84 61.78 9.60 2.87
N TYR A 85 61.93 9.59 4.19
CA TYR A 85 63.19 9.40 4.88
C TYR A 85 63.25 8.00 5.46
N SER A 86 64.41 7.37 5.39
CA SER A 86 64.56 6.02 5.94
C SER A 86 64.56 6.06 7.47
N LEU A 87 65.33 6.96 8.08
CA LEU A 87 65.42 7.12 9.54
C LEU A 87 65.71 8.58 9.90
N PHE A 88 65.09 9.05 10.98
CA PHE A 88 65.50 10.28 11.67
C PHE A 88 66.34 9.94 12.91
N TYR A 89 67.28 10.82 13.26
CA TYR A 89 67.98 10.72 14.54
C TYR A 89 68.15 12.07 15.25
N LEU A 90 68.17 12.00 16.59
CA LEU A 90 68.34 13.12 17.52
C LEU A 90 69.30 12.70 18.66
N PRO A 91 70.04 13.62 19.30
CA PRO A 91 70.41 14.94 18.82
C PRO A 91 71.49 14.87 17.73
N ASN A 92 71.42 15.77 16.74
CA ASN A 92 72.42 15.91 15.66
C ASN A 92 73.69 16.68 16.10
N ASP A 93 73.71 17.22 17.32
CA ASP A 93 74.79 18.09 17.80
C ASP A 93 75.98 17.30 18.39
N ASN A 94 75.82 15.99 18.59
CA ASN A 94 76.88 15.15 19.17
C ASN A 94 77.76 14.52 18.06
N PRO A 95 79.08 14.81 18.03
CA PRO A 95 79.98 14.29 17.00
C PRO A 95 80.12 12.76 17.01
N GLU A 96 79.98 12.10 18.17
CA GLU A 96 80.04 10.64 18.28
C GLU A 96 78.82 9.99 17.63
N ILE A 97 77.63 10.52 17.87
CA ILE A 97 76.37 10.05 17.26
C ILE A 97 76.42 10.25 15.74
N ASN A 98 76.94 11.39 15.27
CA ASN A 98 77.08 11.65 13.84
C ASN A 98 78.06 10.67 13.16
N ALA A 99 79.13 10.27 13.84
CA ALA A 99 80.06 9.26 13.34
C ALA A 99 79.41 7.86 13.25
N VAL A 100 78.62 7.48 14.26
CA VAL A 100 77.83 6.22 14.26
C VAL A 100 76.82 6.22 13.11
N MET A 101 76.08 7.32 12.93
CA MET A 101 75.08 7.41 11.85
C MET A 101 75.72 7.44 10.46
N THR A 102 76.93 8.01 10.31
CA THR A 102 77.73 7.94 9.07
C THR A 102 78.11 6.51 8.72
N THR A 103 78.59 5.76 9.72
CA THR A 103 78.91 4.33 9.58
C THR A 103 77.68 3.51 9.17
N LEU A 104 76.51 3.84 9.74
CA LEU A 104 75.23 3.20 9.40
C LEU A 104 74.80 3.52 7.96
N ALA A 105 74.94 4.77 7.53
CA ALA A 105 74.54 5.23 6.20
C ALA A 105 75.40 4.59 5.09
N ASP A 106 76.73 4.59 5.26
CA ASP A 106 77.67 4.02 4.30
C ASP A 106 77.41 2.53 4.06
N ARG A 107 77.20 1.76 5.14
CA ARG A 107 76.94 0.33 5.06
C ARG A 107 75.62 0.01 4.35
N ASN A 108 74.60 0.85 4.56
CA ASN A 108 73.28 0.64 3.99
C ASN A 108 73.08 1.31 2.63
N LYS A 109 74.13 1.93 2.06
CA LYS A 109 74.07 2.70 0.80
C LYS A 109 72.99 3.79 0.85
N LEU A 110 72.90 4.46 1.99
CA LEU A 110 72.03 5.61 2.25
C LEU A 110 72.92 6.86 2.39
N ASN A 111 72.38 8.02 2.04
CA ASN A 111 73.09 9.29 2.20
C ASN A 111 72.56 10.00 3.46
N ILE A 112 73.44 10.72 4.16
CA ILE A 112 73.04 11.60 5.26
C ILE A 112 72.68 12.98 4.72
N SER A 113 71.58 13.53 5.19
CA SER A 113 71.23 14.94 4.98
C SER A 113 71.02 15.61 6.34
N THR A 114 71.65 16.76 6.54
CA THR A 114 71.48 17.61 7.74
C THR A 114 70.68 18.88 7.43
N ALA A 115 69.98 18.91 6.29
CA ALA A 115 69.25 20.08 5.84
C ALA A 115 68.00 20.32 6.71
N THR A 116 67.86 21.55 7.21
CA THR A 116 66.67 22.04 7.93
C THR A 116 65.46 22.25 7.01
N GLU A 117 65.67 22.34 5.69
CA GLU A 117 64.62 22.35 4.68
C GLU A 117 64.90 21.26 3.64
N LEU A 118 64.11 20.19 3.68
CA LEU A 118 64.30 19.04 2.80
C LEU A 118 63.53 19.20 1.49
N SER A 119 64.23 19.00 0.36
CA SER A 119 63.64 19.11 -0.98
C SER A 119 62.54 18.05 -1.23
N PRO A 120 61.52 18.35 -2.07
CA PRO A 120 60.39 17.44 -2.32
C PRO A 120 60.75 16.14 -3.08
N LYS A 121 62.01 15.97 -3.53
CA LYS A 121 62.45 14.78 -4.29
C LYS A 121 63.46 13.90 -3.55
N THR A 122 63.50 14.00 -2.23
CA THR A 122 64.50 13.33 -1.38
C THR A 122 63.94 11.99 -0.88
N TYR A 123 64.57 10.87 -1.24
CA TYR A 123 64.12 9.51 -0.90
C TYR A 123 65.25 8.66 -0.33
N GLY A 124 64.99 7.93 0.76
CA GLY A 124 65.93 6.97 1.33
C GLY A 124 67.17 7.61 1.97
N TYR A 125 67.01 8.78 2.59
CA TYR A 125 68.07 9.45 3.35
C TYR A 125 67.91 9.19 4.84
N VAL A 126 69.03 9.25 5.56
CA VAL A 126 69.06 9.38 7.01
C VAL A 126 69.19 10.86 7.34
N VAL A 127 68.34 11.39 8.21
CA VAL A 127 68.30 12.83 8.49
C VAL A 127 68.51 13.12 9.98
N GLY A 128 69.47 13.98 10.28
CA GLY A 128 69.64 14.56 11.62
C GLY A 128 68.78 15.81 11.73
N TRP A 129 67.83 15.85 12.68
CA TRP A 129 66.84 16.94 12.76
C TRP A 129 66.83 17.57 14.17
N PRO A 130 66.90 18.90 14.32
CA PRO A 130 67.06 19.56 15.62
C PRO A 130 65.75 19.81 16.41
N GLY A 131 64.65 19.10 16.15
CA GLY A 131 63.38 19.41 16.82
C GLY A 131 62.32 18.31 16.75
N GLY A 132 61.44 18.25 17.75
CA GLY A 132 60.36 17.25 17.88
C GLY A 132 59.33 17.19 16.74
N GLN A 133 59.52 17.91 15.64
CA GLN A 133 58.67 17.90 14.45
C GLN A 133 58.64 16.57 13.69
N ALA A 134 59.60 15.67 13.95
CA ALA A 134 59.49 14.28 13.48
C ALA A 134 58.25 13.58 14.08
N LYS A 135 57.78 13.99 15.28
CA LYS A 135 56.48 13.57 15.86
C LYS A 135 55.28 14.22 15.14
N GLU A 136 55.47 15.39 14.55
CA GLU A 136 54.40 16.13 13.85
C GLU A 136 54.17 15.58 12.43
N ASN A 137 55.12 14.85 11.84
CA ASN A 137 55.04 14.30 10.48
C ASN A 137 55.29 12.77 10.39
N PRO A 138 54.36 11.93 10.93
CA PRO A 138 54.45 10.47 11.00
C PRO A 138 54.72 9.76 9.67
N ASN A 139 54.15 10.31 8.60
CA ASN A 139 54.02 9.64 7.31
C ASN A 139 55.21 9.91 6.38
N MET A 140 56.35 10.33 6.94
CA MET A 140 57.55 10.65 6.18
C MET A 140 58.77 9.85 6.60
N THR A 141 58.67 8.98 7.62
CA THR A 141 59.79 8.16 8.12
C THR A 141 59.37 6.74 8.48
N GLN A 142 60.32 5.79 8.46
CA GLN A 142 60.11 4.43 8.98
C GLN A 142 60.32 4.35 10.50
N GLY A 143 61.08 5.29 11.07
CA GLY A 143 61.33 5.37 12.51
C GLY A 143 62.17 6.59 12.90
N VAL A 144 62.21 6.86 14.20
CA VAL A 144 63.00 7.93 14.82
C VAL A 144 63.88 7.32 15.89
N LEU A 145 65.17 7.65 15.87
CA LEU A 145 66.15 7.27 16.88
C LEU A 145 66.45 8.47 17.77
N ASP A 146 66.16 8.32 19.06
CA ASP A 146 66.51 9.33 20.05
C ASP A 146 67.66 8.82 20.90
N PHE A 147 68.84 9.41 20.71
CA PHE A 147 70.06 9.05 21.40
C PHE A 147 70.24 9.92 22.63
N THR A 148 70.48 9.28 23.77
CA THR A 148 70.86 9.95 25.02
C THR A 148 72.25 9.46 25.41
N SER A 149 73.22 10.37 25.44
CA SER A 149 74.58 10.08 25.91
C SER A 149 74.70 10.49 27.38
N VAL A 150 74.98 9.53 28.26
CA VAL A 150 75.20 9.78 29.69
C VAL A 150 76.53 9.14 30.08
N ALA A 151 77.50 9.94 30.49
CA ALA A 151 78.80 9.49 31.01
C ALA A 151 79.60 8.54 30.09
N GLY A 152 79.52 8.71 28.77
CA GLY A 152 80.24 7.89 27.78
C GLY A 152 79.50 6.63 27.33
N GLU A 153 78.33 6.34 27.91
CA GLU A 153 77.41 5.31 27.39
C GLU A 153 76.38 5.94 26.45
N ILE A 154 76.25 5.40 25.24
CA ILE A 154 75.21 5.77 24.29
C ILE A 154 73.99 4.88 24.51
N LYS A 155 72.90 5.46 25.00
CA LYS A 155 71.58 4.85 24.99
C LYS A 155 70.78 5.38 23.80
N TYR A 156 69.96 4.54 23.19
CA TYR A 156 69.08 4.97 22.10
C TYR A 156 67.67 4.40 22.26
N THR A 157 66.68 5.23 21.96
CA THR A 157 65.26 4.89 21.96
C THR A 157 64.79 4.81 20.51
N LEU A 158 64.29 3.64 20.09
CA LEU A 158 63.69 3.46 18.78
C LEU A 158 62.18 3.72 18.87
N MET A 159 61.75 4.82 18.27
CA MET A 159 60.33 5.09 18.04
C MET A 159 59.97 4.63 16.63
N TYR A 160 59.03 3.70 16.51
CA TYR A 160 58.62 3.15 15.21
C TYR A 160 57.09 2.99 15.14
N ASN A 161 56.56 2.94 13.92
CA ASN A 161 55.15 2.72 13.69
C ASN A 161 54.86 1.21 13.64
N LYS A 162 54.03 0.70 14.56
CA LYS A 162 53.58 -0.71 14.55
C LYS A 162 52.62 -0.98 13.38
N SER A 163 51.93 0.05 12.88
CA SER A 163 51.03 -0.04 11.74
C SER A 163 51.78 0.06 10.41
N CYS A 164 51.28 -0.63 9.40
CA CYS A 164 51.85 -0.64 8.06
C CYS A 164 51.78 0.73 7.38
N PRO A 165 52.88 1.46 7.18
CA PRO A 165 52.85 2.74 6.49
C PRO A 165 52.59 2.50 5.00
N SER A 166 51.78 3.35 4.35
CA SER A 166 51.48 3.29 2.90
C SER A 166 52.69 3.55 1.97
N ILE A 167 53.88 3.66 2.56
CA ILE A 167 55.11 4.24 2.03
C ILE A 167 56.21 3.15 1.91
N VAL A 168 55.85 1.90 2.22
CA VAL A 168 56.74 0.74 2.15
C VAL A 168 56.15 -0.31 1.23
N GLU A 169 56.99 -0.91 0.39
CA GLU A 169 56.59 -1.79 -0.70
C GLU A 169 55.95 -3.11 -0.22
N LYS A 170 56.31 -3.57 0.99
CA LYS A 170 55.75 -4.75 1.65
C LYS A 170 55.60 -4.51 3.15
N CYS A 171 54.47 -4.97 3.69
CA CYS A 171 54.20 -4.90 5.13
C CYS A 171 55.04 -5.93 5.90
N LYS A 172 56.24 -5.54 6.33
CA LYS A 172 57.14 -6.39 7.10
C LYS A 172 57.58 -5.70 8.39
N ASP A 173 57.93 -6.49 9.40
CA ASP A 173 58.51 -5.94 10.62
C ASP A 173 59.98 -5.60 10.34
N TYR A 174 60.25 -4.32 10.14
CA TYR A 174 61.60 -3.82 9.90
C TYR A 174 62.34 -3.52 11.21
N ARG A 175 61.69 -3.62 12.37
CA ARG A 175 62.32 -3.40 13.68
C ARG A 175 63.56 -4.29 13.89
N PRO A 176 63.53 -5.61 13.64
CA PRO A 176 64.74 -6.43 13.78
C PRO A 176 65.87 -5.99 12.86
N THR A 177 65.55 -5.55 11.64
CA THR A 177 66.50 -5.04 10.65
C THR A 177 67.12 -3.72 11.09
N ILE A 178 66.31 -2.79 11.60
CA ILE A 178 66.75 -1.48 12.11
C ILE A 178 67.62 -1.66 13.36
N LEU A 179 67.16 -2.46 14.33
CA LEU A 179 67.91 -2.74 15.57
C LEU A 179 69.26 -3.38 15.27
N ARG A 180 69.32 -4.36 14.37
CA ARG A 180 70.59 -4.96 13.95
C ARG A 180 71.50 -3.93 13.28
N ALA A 181 70.99 -3.15 12.34
CA ALA A 181 71.80 -2.18 11.60
C ALA A 181 72.48 -1.16 12.53
N ILE A 182 71.76 -0.75 13.58
CA ILE A 182 72.28 0.16 14.62
C ILE A 182 73.29 -0.54 15.51
N SER A 183 72.96 -1.73 16.04
CA SER A 183 73.87 -2.50 16.90
C SER A 183 75.19 -2.82 16.20
N GLU A 184 75.15 -3.15 14.91
CA GLU A 184 76.36 -3.38 14.14
C GLU A 184 77.14 -2.09 13.86
N ALA A 185 76.48 -0.96 13.61
CA ALA A 185 77.14 0.33 13.43
C ALA A 185 77.86 0.79 14.71
N LEU A 186 77.22 0.57 15.87
CA LEU A 186 77.80 0.84 17.19
C LEU A 186 78.99 -0.09 17.48
N ALA A 187 78.87 -1.39 17.18
CA ALA A 187 79.96 -2.35 17.36
C ALA A 187 81.20 -2.01 16.51
N ILE A 188 80.99 -1.49 15.29
CA ILE A 188 82.09 -1.04 14.41
C ILE A 188 82.74 0.24 14.96
N HIS A 189 81.95 1.17 15.48
CA HIS A 189 82.46 2.44 16.01
C HIS A 189 83.30 2.23 17.28
N TYR A 190 82.86 1.38 18.20
CA TYR A 190 83.55 1.12 19.47
C TYR A 190 84.58 -0.02 19.42
N GLY A 191 84.67 -0.76 18.32
CA GLY A 191 85.64 -1.84 18.13
C GLY A 191 85.44 -3.10 18.98
N ASN A 192 84.44 -3.11 19.89
CA ASN A 192 84.05 -4.26 20.72
C ASN A 192 82.52 -4.32 20.87
N ALA A 193 81.93 -5.51 20.72
CA ALA A 193 80.47 -5.70 20.74
C ALA A 193 79.84 -5.73 22.15
N SER A 194 80.64 -5.70 23.22
CA SER A 194 80.20 -6.03 24.58
C SER A 194 80.13 -4.85 25.57
N GLU A 195 80.55 -3.64 25.20
CA GLU A 195 80.57 -2.46 26.10
C GLU A 195 79.43 -1.46 25.88
N ALA A 196 78.61 -1.67 24.86
CA ALA A 196 77.49 -0.78 24.62
C ALA A 196 76.27 -1.30 25.42
N ALA A 197 76.05 -0.75 26.62
CA ALA A 197 74.88 -1.03 27.42
C ALA A 197 73.64 -0.42 26.73
N PHE A 198 72.75 -1.26 26.22
CA PHE A 198 71.57 -0.83 25.47
C PHE A 198 70.29 -1.06 26.28
N GLU A 199 69.57 0.02 26.59
CA GLU A 199 68.18 -0.06 27.03
C GLU A 199 67.26 0.36 25.88
N LEU A 200 66.59 -0.63 25.30
CA LEU A 200 65.55 -0.40 24.30
C LEU A 200 64.26 0.02 25.01
N TYR A 201 63.91 1.30 24.92
CA TYR A 201 62.55 1.76 25.22
C TYR A 201 61.76 1.79 23.92
N GLU A 202 60.81 0.88 23.76
CA GLU A 202 59.86 0.91 22.66
C GLU A 202 58.71 1.88 23.01
N SER A 203 58.57 2.96 22.25
CA SER A 203 57.36 3.80 22.30
C SER A 203 56.64 3.69 20.96
N VAL A 204 55.38 3.24 20.98
CA VAL A 204 54.55 3.15 19.79
C VAL A 204 54.24 4.58 19.33
N TYR A 205 54.64 4.91 18.10
CA TYR A 205 54.22 6.13 17.43
C TYR A 205 52.67 6.17 17.38
N PRO A 206 51.98 7.30 17.66
CA PRO A 206 50.52 7.30 17.76
C PRO A 206 49.87 6.63 16.55
N GLU A 207 48.92 5.76 16.86
CA GLU A 207 48.17 4.91 15.94
C GLU A 207 47.35 5.79 14.97
N ILE A 208 47.78 5.91 13.71
CA ILE A 208 47.02 6.58 12.62
C ILE A 208 46.55 5.52 11.60
N ALA A 209 46.25 4.31 12.07
CA ALA A 209 45.38 3.46 11.27
C ALA A 209 43.96 3.99 11.49
N PRO A 210 43.25 4.52 10.47
CA PRO A 210 41.82 4.75 10.65
C PRO A 210 41.22 3.40 11.09
N PRO A 211 40.39 3.37 12.15
CA PRO A 211 39.69 2.16 12.50
C PRO A 211 39.04 1.63 11.23
N SER A 212 39.11 0.32 11.02
CA SER A 212 38.40 -0.32 9.92
C SER A 212 36.92 -0.18 10.21
N ASP A 213 36.35 0.95 9.80
CA ASP A 213 34.96 1.27 10.01
C ASP A 213 34.15 0.34 9.12
N ALA A 214 33.33 -0.51 9.74
CA ALA A 214 32.49 -1.47 9.02
C ALA A 214 31.58 -0.77 8.01
N VAL A 215 31.28 0.52 8.23
CA VAL A 215 30.51 1.37 7.32
C VAL A 215 31.18 1.54 5.96
N LYS A 216 32.51 1.58 5.88
CA LYS A 216 33.20 1.71 4.59
C LYS A 216 32.97 0.49 3.70
N THR A 217 32.98 -0.71 4.28
CA THR A 217 32.88 -1.97 3.55
C THR A 217 31.43 -2.42 3.35
N TYR A 218 30.57 -2.20 4.34
CA TYR A 218 29.20 -2.74 4.36
C TYR A 218 28.11 -1.66 4.46
N GLY A 219 28.45 -0.39 4.70
CA GLY A 219 27.48 0.68 4.96
C GLY A 219 26.45 0.85 3.84
N ILE A 220 26.87 0.79 2.57
CA ILE A 220 25.97 0.92 1.41
C ILE A 220 24.82 -0.10 1.46
N LEU A 221 25.15 -1.37 1.77
CA LEU A 221 24.16 -2.45 1.88
C LEU A 221 23.22 -2.25 3.07
N PHE A 222 23.77 -1.97 4.25
CA PHE A 222 22.97 -1.89 5.47
C PHE A 222 22.08 -0.66 5.52
N PHE A 223 22.55 0.47 4.99
CA PHE A 223 21.73 1.67 4.84
C PHE A 223 20.57 1.44 3.86
N TYR A 224 20.83 0.76 2.74
CA TYR A 224 19.78 0.34 1.81
C TYR A 224 18.78 -0.58 2.49
N CYS A 225 19.24 -1.63 3.18
CA CYS A 225 18.37 -2.58 3.85
C CYS A 225 17.46 -1.91 4.88
N GLY A 226 17.99 -0.99 5.69
CA GLY A 226 17.22 -0.21 6.65
C GLY A 226 16.14 0.65 5.99
N GLY A 227 16.49 1.39 4.93
CA GLY A 227 15.55 2.26 4.21
C GLY A 227 14.45 1.52 3.44
N MET A 228 14.69 0.28 3.01
CA MET A 228 13.73 -0.48 2.20
C MET A 228 12.49 -0.99 2.95
N PHE A 229 12.53 -1.09 4.28
CA PHE A 229 11.36 -1.50 5.07
C PHE A 229 10.19 -0.53 4.89
N PHE A 230 10.49 0.77 4.75
CA PHE A 230 9.52 1.79 4.41
C PHE A 230 8.79 1.47 3.09
N PHE A 231 9.55 1.18 2.02
CA PHE A 231 8.99 0.84 0.71
C PHE A 231 8.06 -0.39 0.77
N ILE A 232 8.50 -1.44 1.48
CA ILE A 232 7.74 -2.70 1.62
C ILE A 232 6.40 -2.45 2.32
N ILE A 233 6.43 -1.74 3.45
CA ILE A 233 5.24 -1.46 4.27
C ILE A 233 4.28 -0.52 3.54
N LEU A 234 4.79 0.55 2.92
CA LEU A 234 3.97 1.49 2.14
C LEU A 234 3.25 0.78 0.98
N LEU A 235 3.96 -0.05 0.22
CA LEU A 235 3.36 -0.81 -0.88
C LEU A 235 2.27 -1.75 -0.36
N TYR A 236 2.53 -2.46 0.74
CA TYR A 236 1.55 -3.34 1.37
C TYR A 236 0.29 -2.59 1.78
N GLN A 237 0.41 -1.44 2.46
CA GLN A 237 -0.73 -0.68 2.96
C GLN A 237 -1.64 -0.16 1.83
N ILE A 238 -1.06 0.34 0.74
CA ILE A 238 -1.86 0.85 -0.38
C ILE A 238 -2.57 -0.29 -1.11
N VAL A 239 -1.89 -1.43 -1.30
CA VAL A 239 -2.50 -2.60 -1.92
C VAL A 239 -3.54 -3.23 -0.98
N TYR A 240 -3.35 -3.17 0.34
CA TYR A 240 -4.33 -3.59 1.33
C TYR A 240 -5.63 -2.77 1.24
N GLU A 241 -5.54 -1.43 1.16
CA GLU A 241 -6.73 -0.58 0.95
C GLU A 241 -7.41 -0.83 -0.40
N LYS A 242 -6.64 -1.22 -1.42
CA LYS A 242 -7.16 -1.57 -2.74
C LYS A 242 -7.88 -2.92 -2.74
N GLU A 243 -7.29 -3.96 -2.15
CA GLU A 243 -7.84 -5.32 -2.07
C GLU A 243 -9.16 -5.35 -1.30
N HIS A 244 -9.22 -4.63 -0.16
CA HIS A 244 -10.43 -4.50 0.65
C HIS A 244 -11.44 -3.48 0.12
N LYS A 245 -11.21 -2.91 -1.07
CA LYS A 245 -12.09 -1.90 -1.71
C LYS A 245 -12.35 -0.65 -0.85
N LEU A 246 -11.49 -0.37 0.14
CA LEU A 246 -11.58 0.79 1.04
C LEU A 246 -11.56 2.11 0.25
N ARG A 247 -10.72 2.18 -0.77
CA ARG A 247 -10.68 3.33 -1.69
C ARG A 247 -11.99 3.55 -2.43
N GLN A 248 -12.69 2.48 -2.82
CA GLN A 248 -13.97 2.58 -3.54
C GLN A 248 -15.09 2.99 -2.60
N GLY A 249 -15.11 2.46 -1.38
CA GLY A 249 -16.03 2.91 -0.32
C GLY A 249 -15.95 4.41 -0.08
N MET A 250 -14.73 4.94 0.09
CA MET A 250 -14.53 6.38 0.27
C MET A 250 -14.97 7.20 -0.95
N ARG A 251 -14.73 6.71 -2.18
CA ARG A 251 -15.20 7.39 -3.41
C ARG A 251 -16.72 7.47 -3.48
N MET A 252 -17.43 6.39 -3.15
CA MET A 252 -18.91 6.38 -3.10
C MET A 252 -19.46 7.38 -2.09
N MET A 253 -18.73 7.64 -1.00
CA MET A 253 -19.12 8.62 0.02
C MET A 253 -18.70 10.06 -0.31
N GLY A 254 -18.11 10.32 -1.48
CA GLY A 254 -17.77 11.67 -1.95
C GLY A 254 -16.29 12.05 -1.87
N LEU A 255 -15.39 11.12 -1.54
CA LEU A 255 -13.95 11.41 -1.56
C LEU A 255 -13.43 11.46 -3.00
N ARG A 256 -12.77 12.57 -3.37
CA ARG A 256 -12.11 12.69 -4.67
C ARG A 256 -10.80 11.89 -4.71
N GLY A 257 -10.53 11.27 -5.87
CA GLY A 257 -9.33 10.43 -6.07
C GLY A 257 -8.00 11.17 -5.92
N SER A 258 -7.94 12.47 -6.23
CA SER A 258 -6.73 13.29 -6.06
C SER A 258 -6.36 13.52 -4.58
N ILE A 259 -7.37 13.69 -3.72
CA ILE A 259 -7.17 13.93 -2.29
C ILE A 259 -6.65 12.67 -1.59
N TYR A 260 -7.14 11.50 -2.03
CA TYR A 260 -6.61 10.22 -1.58
C TYR A 260 -5.09 10.12 -1.80
N TRP A 261 -4.62 10.38 -3.01
CA TRP A 261 -3.18 10.32 -3.33
C TRP A 261 -2.37 11.42 -2.64
N ALA A 262 -2.91 12.64 -2.54
CA ALA A 262 -2.26 13.73 -1.81
C ALA A 262 -2.10 13.40 -0.32
N ALA A 263 -3.09 12.77 0.31
CA ALA A 263 -3.00 12.36 1.71
C ALA A 263 -1.95 11.26 1.92
N TRP A 264 -1.89 10.27 1.04
CA TRP A 264 -0.86 9.23 1.06
C TRP A 264 0.55 9.80 0.85
N PHE A 265 0.70 10.74 -0.08
CA PHE A 265 1.96 11.45 -0.31
C PHE A 265 2.42 12.24 0.91
N ILE A 266 1.55 13.05 1.52
CA ILE A 266 1.93 13.84 2.71
C ILE A 266 2.27 12.90 3.88
N HIS A 267 1.49 11.83 4.07
CA HIS A 267 1.77 10.84 5.12
C HIS A 267 3.12 10.15 4.89
N SER A 268 3.40 9.70 3.66
CA SER A 268 4.67 9.05 3.32
C SER A 268 5.86 9.97 3.54
N GLN A 269 5.76 11.26 3.18
CA GLN A 269 6.83 12.23 3.40
C GLN A 269 7.10 12.48 4.89
N ILE A 270 6.07 12.56 5.73
CA ILE A 270 6.25 12.73 7.18
C ILE A 270 7.02 11.54 7.76
N ILE A 271 6.63 10.31 7.41
CA ILE A 271 7.30 9.11 7.89
C ILE A 271 8.74 9.00 7.35
N ASN A 272 8.97 9.32 6.07
CA ASN A 272 10.31 9.34 5.46
C ASN A 272 11.26 10.33 6.14
N ILE A 273 10.79 11.55 6.44
CA ILE A 273 11.58 12.56 7.15
C ILE A 273 11.93 12.05 8.55
N LEU A 274 10.96 11.53 9.30
CA LEU A 274 11.19 10.98 10.65
C LEU A 274 12.18 9.81 10.62
N SER A 275 12.02 8.87 9.69
CA SER A 275 12.90 7.70 9.53
C SER A 275 14.34 8.11 9.16
N THR A 276 14.49 9.10 8.27
CA THR A 276 15.81 9.62 7.88
C THR A 276 16.50 10.34 9.04
N LEU A 277 15.78 11.13 9.82
CA LEU A 277 16.32 11.79 11.01
C LEU A 277 16.76 10.78 12.08
N LEU A 278 15.98 9.72 12.29
CA LEU A 278 16.33 8.65 13.22
C LEU A 278 17.56 7.86 12.76
N LEU A 279 17.69 7.58 11.46
CA LEU A 279 18.87 6.94 10.87
C LEU A 279 20.14 7.77 11.13
N ILE A 280 20.09 9.08 10.85
CA ILE A 280 21.23 9.98 11.04
C ILE A 280 21.57 10.12 12.52
N ALA A 281 20.56 10.27 13.40
CA ALA A 281 20.76 10.33 14.85
C ALA A 281 21.41 9.05 15.40
N ALA A 282 20.96 7.87 14.96
CA ALA A 282 21.55 6.59 15.36
C ALA A 282 22.98 6.43 14.84
N GLY A 283 23.25 6.84 13.60
CA GLY A 283 24.59 6.83 13.02
C GLY A 283 25.58 7.73 13.77
N MET A 284 25.15 8.95 14.15
CA MET A 284 25.95 9.85 14.98
C MET A 284 26.15 9.32 16.41
N ALA A 285 25.13 8.70 17.00
CA ALA A 285 25.24 8.11 18.35
C ALA A 285 26.22 6.92 18.41
N CYS A 286 26.40 6.19 17.30
CA CYS A 286 27.34 5.07 17.19
C CYS A 286 28.77 5.51 16.83
N ASP A 287 29.03 6.82 16.71
CA ASP A 287 30.33 7.42 16.37
C ASP A 287 30.97 6.92 15.06
N PHE A 288 30.13 6.60 14.07
CA PHE A 288 30.59 6.20 12.74
C PHE A 288 31.18 7.39 11.98
N ALA A 289 32.36 7.20 11.38
CA ALA A 289 33.10 8.26 10.71
C ALA A 289 32.32 8.85 9.52
N PHE A 290 31.55 8.01 8.81
CA PHE A 290 30.65 8.44 7.73
C PHE A 290 29.67 9.54 8.16
N PHE A 291 29.04 9.40 9.34
CA PHE A 291 28.04 10.35 9.83
C PHE A 291 28.67 11.57 10.52
N ARG A 292 29.83 11.39 11.18
CA ARG A 292 30.52 12.44 11.92
C ARG A 292 31.24 13.44 11.01
N TYR A 293 31.87 12.95 9.96
CA TYR A 293 32.69 13.77 9.06
C TYR A 293 31.93 14.26 7.82
N THR A 294 30.65 13.93 7.67
CA THR A 294 29.81 14.44 6.57
C THR A 294 28.86 15.52 7.07
N ASN A 295 28.63 16.55 6.26
CA ASN A 295 27.63 17.57 6.56
C ASN A 295 26.22 16.96 6.73
N PHE A 296 25.52 17.33 7.82
CA PHE A 296 24.18 16.85 8.14
C PHE A 296 23.17 17.02 6.98
N PHE A 297 23.19 18.17 6.31
CA PHE A 297 22.22 18.47 5.27
C PHE A 297 22.45 17.62 4.00
N VAL A 298 23.71 17.31 3.67
CA VAL A 298 24.04 16.37 2.60
C VAL A 298 23.50 14.97 2.92
N LEU A 299 23.74 14.47 4.13
CA LEU A 299 23.22 13.17 4.57
C LEU A 299 21.69 13.14 4.50
N PHE A 300 21.03 14.15 5.08
CA PHE A 300 19.59 14.28 5.04
C PHE A 300 19.05 14.22 3.61
N LEU A 301 19.64 15.02 2.71
CA LEU A 301 19.20 15.11 1.33
C LEU A 301 19.37 13.78 0.57
N VAL A 302 20.52 13.12 0.69
CA VAL A 302 20.79 11.83 -0.01
C VAL A 302 19.83 10.73 0.45
N PHE A 303 19.64 10.55 1.76
CA PHE A 303 18.75 9.52 2.29
C PHE A 303 17.27 9.85 2.05
N TRP A 304 16.85 11.10 2.26
CA TRP A 304 15.46 11.52 2.09
C TRP A 304 15.02 11.47 0.63
N VAL A 305 15.85 11.94 -0.31
CA VAL A 305 15.52 11.88 -1.75
C VAL A 305 15.43 10.43 -2.22
N PHE A 306 16.31 9.53 -1.74
CA PHE A 306 16.19 8.10 -2.05
C PHE A 306 14.88 7.49 -1.52
N ALA A 307 14.53 7.74 -0.25
CA ALA A 307 13.27 7.28 0.33
C ALA A 307 12.04 7.85 -0.40
N TRP A 308 12.13 9.11 -0.83
CA TRP A 308 11.12 9.76 -1.65
C TRP A 308 10.97 9.04 -3.01
N THR A 309 12.04 8.78 -3.74
CA THR A 309 11.96 8.04 -5.01
C THR A 309 11.34 6.65 -4.83
N MET A 310 11.73 5.92 -3.80
CA MET A 310 11.17 4.60 -3.51
C MET A 310 9.67 4.68 -3.17
N SER A 311 9.21 5.75 -2.53
CA SER A 311 7.77 5.98 -2.28
C SER A 311 6.96 6.07 -3.57
N HIS A 312 7.47 6.79 -4.58
CA HIS A 312 6.78 6.91 -5.87
C HIS A 312 6.86 5.63 -6.69
N LEU A 313 7.96 4.87 -6.58
CA LEU A 313 8.02 3.53 -7.14
C LEU A 313 6.96 2.61 -6.50
N ALA A 314 6.73 2.70 -5.19
CA ALA A 314 5.66 1.96 -4.51
C ALA A 314 4.28 2.37 -5.03
N PHE A 315 4.03 3.67 -5.22
CA PHE A 315 2.77 4.14 -5.80
C PHE A 315 2.55 3.58 -7.22
N LEU A 316 3.58 3.58 -8.06
CA LEU A 316 3.52 3.00 -9.40
C LEU A 316 3.17 1.51 -9.33
N ILE A 317 3.92 0.72 -8.55
CA ILE A 317 3.72 -0.73 -8.44
C ILE A 317 2.32 -1.05 -7.85
N ALA A 318 1.84 -0.26 -6.90
CA ALA A 318 0.51 -0.44 -6.29
C ALA A 318 -0.64 -0.30 -7.31
N THR A 319 -0.46 0.48 -8.37
CA THR A 319 -1.50 0.61 -9.42
C THR A 319 -1.65 -0.68 -10.23
N LEU A 320 -0.55 -1.40 -10.45
CA LEU A 320 -0.49 -2.63 -11.25
C LEU A 320 -0.89 -3.88 -10.47
N ILE A 321 -0.65 -3.90 -9.16
CA ILE A 321 -0.86 -5.09 -8.32
C ILE A 321 -2.29 -5.14 -7.75
N PRO A 322 -3.04 -6.25 -7.89
CA PRO A 322 -4.39 -6.38 -7.34
C PRO A 322 -4.46 -6.96 -5.91
N THR A 323 -3.47 -7.75 -5.46
CA THR A 323 -3.52 -8.49 -4.19
C THR A 323 -2.31 -8.22 -3.31
N THR A 324 -2.52 -8.19 -2.00
CA THR A 324 -1.47 -7.94 -0.99
C THR A 324 -0.37 -9.00 -1.01
N LYS A 325 -0.71 -10.27 -1.26
CA LYS A 325 0.29 -11.35 -1.40
C LYS A 325 1.28 -11.08 -2.52
N LEU A 326 0.79 -10.65 -3.69
CA LEU A 326 1.65 -10.30 -4.81
C LEU A 326 2.50 -9.05 -4.51
N ALA A 327 1.96 -8.08 -3.76
CA ALA A 327 2.69 -6.91 -3.33
C ALA A 327 3.90 -7.29 -2.46
N VAL A 328 3.72 -8.21 -1.50
CA VAL A 328 4.82 -8.71 -0.65
C VAL A 328 5.89 -9.40 -1.51
N TYR A 329 5.51 -10.30 -2.42
CA TYR A 329 6.48 -10.98 -3.29
C TYR A 329 7.27 -10.01 -4.18
N MET A 330 6.59 -9.05 -4.81
CA MET A 330 7.25 -8.03 -5.64
C MET A 330 8.16 -7.12 -4.83
N SER A 331 7.74 -6.72 -3.62
CA SER A 331 8.59 -5.91 -2.73
C SER A 331 9.84 -6.65 -2.27
N MET A 332 9.72 -7.95 -1.95
CA MET A 332 10.84 -8.81 -1.59
C MET A 332 11.78 -9.03 -2.76
N PHE A 333 11.25 -9.18 -3.98
CA PHE A 333 12.06 -9.29 -5.19
C PHE A 333 12.90 -8.03 -5.42
N VAL A 334 12.28 -6.84 -5.31
CA VAL A 334 12.98 -5.55 -5.42
C VAL A 334 14.02 -5.39 -4.31
N PHE A 335 13.68 -5.80 -3.08
CA PHE A 335 14.59 -5.78 -1.94
C PHE A 335 15.83 -6.67 -2.19
N ILE A 336 15.64 -7.94 -2.56
CA ILE A 336 16.73 -8.91 -2.77
C ILE A 336 17.63 -8.48 -3.92
N ILE A 337 17.06 -8.09 -5.07
CA ILE A 337 17.86 -7.66 -6.22
C ILE A 337 18.64 -6.40 -5.88
N GLY A 338 18.01 -5.42 -5.24
CA GLY A 338 18.72 -4.22 -4.83
C GLY A 338 19.79 -4.51 -3.78
N ALA A 339 19.57 -5.42 -2.83
CA ALA A 339 20.58 -5.82 -1.85
C ALA A 339 21.79 -6.50 -2.51
N LEU A 340 21.56 -7.38 -3.49
CA LEU A 340 22.63 -7.98 -4.30
C LEU A 340 23.41 -6.91 -5.08
N LEU A 341 22.71 -5.95 -5.68
CA LEU A 341 23.33 -4.85 -6.41
C LEU A 341 24.17 -3.96 -5.47
N MET A 342 23.65 -3.66 -4.27
CA MET A 342 24.36 -2.89 -3.24
C MET A 342 25.61 -3.62 -2.76
N LEU A 343 25.53 -4.94 -2.57
CA LEU A 343 26.68 -5.75 -2.21
C LEU A 343 27.78 -5.70 -3.28
N ILE A 344 27.41 -5.80 -4.57
CA ILE A 344 28.34 -5.69 -5.69
C ILE A 344 29.02 -4.31 -5.69
N PHE A 345 28.26 -3.22 -5.55
CA PHE A 345 28.84 -1.88 -5.51
C PHE A 345 29.66 -1.62 -4.24
N SER A 346 29.31 -2.24 -3.10
CA SER A 346 30.07 -2.12 -1.86
C SER A 346 31.45 -2.78 -1.97
N LEU A 347 31.53 -3.95 -2.61
CA LEU A 347 32.78 -4.71 -2.74
C LEU A 347 33.65 -4.24 -3.92
N PHE A 348 33.03 -3.90 -5.05
CA PHE A 348 33.73 -3.62 -6.31
C PHE A 348 33.57 -2.18 -6.80
N GLY A 349 32.90 -1.30 -6.05
CA GLY A 349 32.58 0.07 -6.48
C GLY A 349 33.78 0.88 -6.95
N ALA A 350 34.94 0.75 -6.27
CA ALA A 350 36.17 1.46 -6.64
C ALA A 350 36.70 1.11 -8.04
N PHE A 351 36.35 -0.07 -8.55
CA PHE A 351 36.65 -0.50 -9.90
C PHE A 351 35.48 -0.26 -10.86
N MET A 352 34.26 -0.59 -10.43
CA MET A 352 33.06 -0.56 -11.27
C MET A 352 32.63 0.87 -11.64
N PHE A 353 32.67 1.84 -10.72
CA PHE A 353 32.24 3.20 -11.02
C PHE A 353 33.14 3.85 -12.08
N PRO A 354 34.49 3.89 -11.94
CA PRO A 354 35.35 4.41 -13.00
C PRO A 354 35.16 3.68 -14.34
N LEU A 355 35.07 2.33 -14.32
CA LEU A 355 34.87 1.54 -15.55
C LEU A 355 33.59 1.89 -16.30
N LEU A 356 32.50 2.21 -15.58
CA LEU A 356 31.23 2.62 -16.20
C LEU A 356 31.31 4.00 -16.85
N TYR A 357 32.17 4.89 -16.33
CA TYR A 357 32.31 6.29 -16.79
C TYR A 357 33.50 6.52 -17.74
N GLU A 358 34.52 5.66 -17.78
CA GLU A 358 35.64 5.71 -18.74
C GLU A 358 35.18 5.58 -20.21
N GLY A 359 33.95 5.11 -20.42
CA GLY A 359 33.29 5.08 -21.72
C GLY A 359 33.70 3.87 -22.55
N GLY A 360 32.71 3.25 -23.18
CA GLY A 360 32.89 2.08 -24.05
C GLY A 360 31.55 1.66 -24.67
N PRO A 361 31.56 0.81 -25.71
CA PRO A 361 30.36 0.41 -26.44
C PRO A 361 29.33 -0.31 -25.56
N ILE A 362 29.76 -0.92 -24.45
CA ILE A 362 28.89 -1.62 -23.48
C ILE A 362 28.64 -0.75 -22.25
N ALA A 363 29.63 0.02 -21.79
CA ALA A 363 29.57 0.80 -20.55
C ALA A 363 28.56 1.96 -20.63
N THR A 364 28.50 2.68 -21.75
CA THR A 364 27.59 3.83 -21.90
C THR A 364 26.11 3.43 -21.89
N PRO A 365 25.61 2.42 -22.66
CA PRO A 365 24.23 2.00 -22.55
C PRO A 365 23.91 1.37 -21.19
N ALA A 366 24.86 0.63 -20.58
CA ALA A 366 24.67 0.07 -19.24
C ALA A 366 24.50 1.16 -18.18
N LEU A 367 25.27 2.25 -18.27
CA LEU A 367 25.16 3.41 -17.39
C LEU A 367 23.77 4.07 -17.49
N TRP A 368 23.26 4.28 -18.71
CA TRP A 368 21.92 4.84 -18.91
C TRP A 368 20.84 3.95 -18.29
N VAL A 369 20.88 2.64 -18.51
CA VAL A 369 19.92 1.69 -17.93
C VAL A 369 20.00 1.67 -16.41
N LEU A 370 21.21 1.61 -15.85
CA LEU A 370 21.43 1.63 -14.40
C LEU A 370 20.99 2.96 -13.77
N SER A 371 21.15 4.08 -14.46
CA SER A 371 20.74 5.41 -13.97
C SER A 371 19.22 5.52 -13.81
N PHE A 372 18.42 4.73 -14.54
CA PHE A 372 16.98 4.62 -14.32
C PHE A 372 16.60 3.76 -13.10
N VAL A 373 17.55 3.05 -12.49
CA VAL A 373 17.36 2.24 -11.29
C VAL A 373 17.73 3.08 -10.06
N PRO A 374 16.77 3.44 -9.18
CA PRO A 374 17.04 4.29 -8.01
C PRO A 374 18.18 3.79 -7.11
N MET A 375 18.36 2.47 -7.04
CA MET A 375 19.41 1.81 -6.27
C MET A 375 20.81 2.21 -6.74
N TYR A 376 21.05 2.32 -8.05
CA TYR A 376 22.37 2.71 -8.57
C TYR A 376 22.77 4.11 -8.13
N ASN A 377 21.85 5.08 -8.30
CA ASN A 377 22.10 6.48 -7.94
C ASN A 377 22.39 6.65 -6.44
N PHE A 378 21.66 5.90 -5.59
CA PHE A 378 21.93 5.87 -4.15
C PHE A 378 23.29 5.25 -3.82
N ALA A 379 23.62 4.10 -4.44
CA ALA A 379 24.91 3.44 -4.23
C ALA A 379 26.08 4.35 -4.60
N LYS A 380 25.99 5.05 -5.75
CA LYS A 380 27.02 6.00 -6.20
C LYS A 380 27.17 7.17 -5.22
N ALA A 381 26.06 7.75 -4.75
CA ALA A 381 26.11 8.86 -3.79
C ALA A 381 26.76 8.47 -2.46
N VAL A 382 26.38 7.33 -1.87
CA VAL A 382 26.97 6.85 -0.63
C VAL A 382 28.44 6.46 -0.83
N PHE A 383 28.79 5.90 -1.99
CA PHE A 383 30.17 5.54 -2.33
C PHE A 383 31.09 6.76 -2.44
N ASP A 384 30.65 7.83 -3.13
CA ASP A 384 31.41 9.08 -3.24
C ASP A 384 31.68 9.70 -1.86
N ILE A 385 30.64 9.76 -1.01
CA ILE A 385 30.75 10.26 0.37
C ILE A 385 31.71 9.39 1.18
N ASN A 386 31.59 8.05 1.09
CA ASN A 386 32.49 7.12 1.77
C ASN A 386 33.95 7.35 1.37
N ASN A 387 34.26 7.44 0.08
CA ASN A 387 35.66 7.57 -0.34
C ASN A 387 36.28 8.88 0.13
N LYS A 388 35.58 10.01 0.03
CA LYS A 388 36.11 11.31 0.45
C LYS A 388 36.20 11.41 1.98
N SER A 389 35.18 10.92 2.71
CA SER A 389 35.16 10.95 4.19
C SER A 389 36.23 10.06 4.82
N PHE A 390 36.56 8.92 4.21
CA PHE A 390 37.60 8.00 4.70
C PHE A 390 38.99 8.25 4.11
N SER A 391 39.12 9.02 3.02
CA SER A 391 40.43 9.38 2.44
C SER A 391 41.18 10.43 3.29
N LEU A 392 40.49 11.13 4.19
CA LEU A 392 41.05 12.17 5.07
C LEU A 392 41.66 11.63 6.37
N GLY A 393 42.06 10.36 6.43
CA GLY A 393 42.78 9.79 7.58
C GLY A 393 44.19 10.37 7.81
N SER A 394 44.55 11.54 7.27
CA SER A 394 45.90 12.11 7.45
C SER A 394 46.00 13.63 7.61
N VAL A 395 44.91 14.39 7.63
CA VAL A 395 44.97 15.83 7.94
C VAL A 395 43.68 16.22 8.66
N THR A 396 43.79 16.91 9.79
CA THR A 396 42.66 17.53 10.48
C THR A 396 41.98 18.54 9.56
N GLY A 397 40.93 18.11 8.87
CA GLY A 397 40.12 18.92 7.97
C GLY A 397 38.67 18.46 7.98
N GLU A 398 37.75 19.34 7.58
CA GLU A 398 36.33 19.02 7.42
C GLU A 398 36.19 17.88 6.39
N GLY A 399 35.34 16.87 6.66
CA GLY A 399 35.12 15.75 5.74
C GLY A 399 34.27 16.15 4.53
N PHE A 400 33.22 15.41 4.18
CA PHE A 400 32.40 15.73 3.00
C PHE A 400 31.49 16.95 3.28
N THR A 401 31.81 18.08 2.65
CA THR A 401 31.12 19.37 2.77
C THR A 401 30.02 19.57 1.70
N TRP A 402 29.24 20.64 1.81
CA TRP A 402 28.19 20.96 0.82
C TRP A 402 28.75 21.25 -0.58
N ASN A 403 29.92 21.90 -0.67
CA ASN A 403 30.54 22.23 -1.95
C ASN A 403 31.02 20.98 -2.68
N ASP A 404 31.46 19.97 -1.93
CA ASP A 404 31.94 18.69 -2.45
C ASP A 404 30.85 17.91 -3.22
N LEU A 405 29.58 18.24 -3.01
CA LEU A 405 28.47 17.66 -3.76
C LEU A 405 28.50 18.05 -5.25
N PHE A 406 29.06 19.22 -5.56
CA PHE A 406 29.13 19.80 -6.89
C PHE A 406 30.51 19.61 -7.54
N GLU A 407 31.51 19.20 -6.77
CA GLU A 407 32.84 18.89 -7.26
C GLU A 407 32.89 17.48 -7.88
N LYS A 408 33.73 17.32 -8.90
CA LYS A 408 33.96 16.02 -9.53
C LYS A 408 34.64 15.08 -8.54
N SER A 409 34.18 13.82 -8.52
CA SER A 409 34.81 12.79 -7.72
C SER A 409 36.08 12.30 -8.42
N ASN A 410 37.26 12.68 -7.92
CA ASN A 410 38.55 12.20 -8.44
C ASN A 410 38.80 10.76 -7.99
N LEU A 411 38.06 9.81 -8.58
CA LEU A 411 38.27 8.38 -8.38
C LEU A 411 39.36 7.89 -9.34
N ARG A 412 40.62 7.93 -8.87
CA ARG A 412 41.84 7.58 -9.64
C ARG A 412 42.06 8.62 -10.75
N ASP A 413 43.29 9.09 -10.93
CA ASP A 413 43.66 10.23 -11.82
C ASP A 413 43.37 10.03 -13.34
N ALA A 414 42.45 9.16 -13.74
CA ALA A 414 42.21 8.70 -15.11
C ALA A 414 40.75 8.79 -15.62
N ALA A 415 39.73 8.88 -14.75
CA ALA A 415 38.31 8.87 -15.19
C ALA A 415 37.56 10.15 -14.79
N ASP A 416 36.93 10.83 -15.75
CA ASP A 416 36.11 12.04 -15.52
C ASP A 416 34.73 11.68 -14.94
N VAL A 417 34.69 11.21 -13.69
CA VAL A 417 33.44 10.81 -13.02
C VAL A 417 32.63 12.05 -12.62
N PRO A 418 31.33 12.13 -12.97
CA PRO A 418 30.50 13.29 -12.69
C PRO A 418 30.30 13.52 -11.18
N PRO A 419 29.97 14.76 -10.77
CA PRO A 419 29.76 15.12 -9.38
C PRO A 419 28.60 14.34 -8.75
N THR A 420 28.59 14.25 -7.42
CA THR A 420 27.56 13.50 -6.68
C THR A 420 26.16 14.09 -6.87
N ILE A 421 26.03 15.41 -7.08
CA ILE A 421 24.75 16.08 -7.29
C ILE A 421 23.94 15.52 -8.48
N GLU A 422 24.59 15.02 -9.54
CA GLU A 422 23.88 14.46 -10.69
C GLU A 422 23.00 13.27 -10.30
N THR A 423 23.43 12.46 -9.32
CA THR A 423 22.62 11.36 -8.81
C THR A 423 21.30 11.83 -8.20
N ILE A 424 21.31 12.96 -7.51
CA ILE A 424 20.13 13.58 -6.91
C ILE A 424 19.21 14.10 -8.00
N TYR A 425 19.75 14.76 -9.04
CA TYR A 425 18.94 15.20 -10.18
C TYR A 425 18.27 14.01 -10.88
N PHE A 426 18.99 12.91 -11.12
CA PHE A 426 18.39 11.69 -11.67
C PHE A 426 17.29 11.13 -10.77
N GLN A 427 17.47 11.10 -9.45
CA GLN A 427 16.42 10.68 -8.51
C GLN A 427 15.17 11.57 -8.58
N LEU A 428 15.34 12.89 -8.65
CA LEU A 428 14.22 13.84 -8.80
C LEU A 428 13.48 13.65 -10.14
N ILE A 429 14.20 13.39 -11.22
CA ILE A 429 13.61 13.05 -12.52
C ILE A 429 12.80 11.75 -12.41
N LEU A 430 13.35 10.73 -11.75
CA LEU A 430 12.66 9.45 -11.53
C LEU A 430 11.38 9.61 -10.71
N ILE A 431 11.37 10.48 -9.68
CA ILE A 431 10.15 10.83 -8.95
C ILE A 431 9.07 11.36 -9.90
N GLY A 432 9.44 12.28 -10.79
CA GLY A 432 8.53 12.80 -11.81
C GLY A 432 7.98 11.70 -12.73
N ILE A 433 8.87 10.85 -13.26
CA ILE A 433 8.51 9.74 -14.15
C ILE A 433 7.57 8.75 -13.45
N PHE A 434 7.91 8.28 -12.24
CA PHE A 434 7.08 7.34 -11.49
C PHE A 434 5.73 7.95 -11.09
N THR A 435 5.66 9.25 -10.81
CA THR A 435 4.40 9.94 -10.55
C THR A 435 3.51 9.98 -11.78
N VAL A 436 4.05 10.35 -12.94
CA VAL A 436 3.30 10.42 -14.20
C VAL A 436 2.84 9.03 -14.62
N LEU A 437 3.72 8.03 -14.55
CA LEU A 437 3.36 6.64 -14.85
C LEU A 437 2.33 6.10 -13.86
N GLY A 438 2.48 6.36 -12.56
CA GLY A 438 1.53 5.94 -11.55
C GLY A 438 0.15 6.57 -11.78
N TRP A 439 0.10 7.87 -12.08
CA TRP A 439 -1.15 8.55 -12.45
C TRP A 439 -1.77 7.98 -13.73
N TYR A 440 -0.97 7.69 -14.75
CA TYR A 440 -1.43 7.10 -15.99
C TYR A 440 -2.02 5.70 -15.79
N PHE A 441 -1.31 4.81 -15.08
CA PHE A 441 -1.77 3.45 -14.83
C PHE A 441 -2.96 3.39 -13.86
N ASP A 442 -3.07 4.29 -12.89
CA ASP A 442 -4.23 4.35 -11.98
C ASP A 442 -5.56 4.65 -12.70
N ASN A 443 -5.51 5.38 -13.82
CA ASN A 443 -6.70 5.69 -14.62
C ASN A 443 -6.95 4.68 -15.75
N THR A 444 -5.89 4.07 -16.29
CA THR A 444 -5.99 3.16 -17.45
C THR A 444 -6.14 1.69 -17.07
N VAL A 445 -5.58 1.25 -15.94
CA VAL A 445 -5.67 -0.14 -15.50
C VAL A 445 -7.00 -0.35 -14.77
N PRO A 446 -7.92 -1.19 -15.30
CA PRO A 446 -9.17 -1.48 -14.63
C PRO A 446 -8.89 -2.21 -13.31
N GLY A 447 -9.41 -1.70 -12.20
CA GLY A 447 -9.31 -2.37 -10.90
C GLY A 447 -10.02 -3.72 -10.88
N ALA A 448 -9.69 -4.58 -9.92
CA ALA A 448 -10.24 -5.93 -9.78
C ALA A 448 -11.79 -6.01 -9.69
N SER A 449 -12.47 -4.89 -9.41
CA SER A 449 -13.94 -4.77 -9.40
C SER A 449 -14.53 -4.12 -10.65
N GLY A 450 -13.78 -3.98 -11.75
CA GLY A 450 -14.32 -3.58 -13.05
C GLY A 450 -14.59 -2.08 -13.22
N GLY A 451 -13.90 -1.22 -12.45
CA GLY A 451 -13.94 0.24 -12.62
C GLY A 451 -13.74 0.64 -14.08
N SER A 452 -14.41 1.70 -14.54
CA SER A 452 -14.22 2.24 -15.89
C SER A 452 -12.77 2.70 -16.04
N SER A 453 -11.94 1.88 -16.70
CA SER A 453 -10.67 2.29 -17.25
C SER A 453 -10.95 3.40 -18.26
N GLU A 454 -10.40 4.57 -18.01
CA GLU A 454 -10.46 5.65 -18.98
C GLU A 454 -9.68 5.23 -20.25
N PRO A 455 -10.04 5.73 -21.45
CA PRO A 455 -9.31 5.40 -22.66
C PRO A 455 -7.84 5.83 -22.55
N LEU A 456 -6.92 5.20 -23.30
CA LEU A 456 -5.48 5.50 -23.20
C LEU A 456 -5.14 6.98 -23.44
N TRP A 457 -5.99 7.73 -24.13
CA TRP A 457 -5.89 9.17 -24.41
C TRP A 457 -6.76 10.07 -23.52
N PHE A 458 -7.21 9.58 -22.35
CA PHE A 458 -8.10 10.31 -21.46
C PHE A 458 -7.61 11.72 -21.12
N PHE A 459 -6.29 11.89 -20.99
CA PHE A 459 -5.69 13.17 -20.66
C PHE A 459 -5.79 14.22 -21.78
N PHE A 460 -6.14 13.84 -23.02
CA PHE A 460 -6.48 14.78 -24.10
C PHE A 460 -7.97 15.19 -24.09
N THR A 461 -8.82 14.53 -23.31
CA THR A 461 -10.25 14.84 -23.26
C THR A 461 -10.54 16.01 -22.30
N PRO A 462 -11.22 17.08 -22.75
CA PRO A 462 -11.58 18.20 -21.88
C PRO A 462 -12.54 17.80 -20.74
N GLY A 463 -13.28 16.71 -20.91
CA GLY A 463 -14.17 16.14 -19.89
C GLY A 463 -13.42 15.61 -18.67
N TYR A 464 -12.27 14.97 -18.85
CA TYR A 464 -11.44 14.47 -17.74
C TYR A 464 -10.97 15.59 -16.80
N TRP A 465 -10.55 16.71 -17.38
CA TRP A 465 -10.08 17.89 -16.63
C TRP A 465 -11.21 18.75 -16.06
N GLY A 466 -12.47 18.38 -16.28
CA GLY A 466 -13.64 19.13 -15.82
C GLY A 466 -13.88 20.44 -16.58
N PHE A 467 -13.23 20.65 -17.73
CA PHE A 467 -13.48 21.80 -18.61
C PHE A 467 -14.73 21.60 -19.47
N SER A 468 -15.17 20.36 -19.67
CA SER A 468 -16.44 20.06 -20.31
C SER A 468 -17.53 19.94 -19.25
N GLN A 469 -18.33 20.98 -19.08
CA GLN A 469 -19.68 20.77 -18.56
C GLN A 469 -20.43 19.99 -19.63
N LYS A 470 -20.57 18.67 -19.45
CA LYS A 470 -21.67 17.95 -20.10
C LYS A 470 -22.95 18.64 -19.59
N LYS A 471 -23.41 19.67 -20.31
CA LYS A 471 -24.77 20.17 -20.12
C LYS A 471 -25.63 18.95 -20.36
N ALA A 472 -26.22 18.41 -19.30
CA ALA A 472 -27.39 17.58 -19.45
C ALA A 472 -28.32 18.42 -20.32
N LYS A 473 -28.45 18.07 -21.60
CA LYS A 473 -29.64 18.48 -22.34
C LYS A 473 -30.73 17.78 -21.54
N ALA A 474 -31.31 18.51 -20.59
CA ALA A 474 -32.56 18.18 -19.96
C ALA A 474 -33.55 18.12 -21.12
N ARG A 475 -33.59 16.97 -21.78
CA ARG A 475 -34.66 16.59 -22.68
C ARG A 475 -35.76 16.16 -21.71
N THR A 476 -36.28 17.14 -20.98
CA THR A 476 -37.63 17.13 -20.41
C THR A 476 -38.57 17.15 -21.60
N THR A 477 -38.53 16.07 -22.39
CA THR A 477 -39.59 15.78 -23.32
C THR A 477 -40.74 15.42 -22.40
N ARG A 478 -41.69 16.36 -22.25
CA ARG A 478 -43.09 16.01 -22.06
C ARG A 478 -43.47 15.10 -23.25
N LEU A 479 -43.07 13.83 -23.19
CA LEU A 479 -43.58 12.76 -24.03
C LEU A 479 -44.77 12.18 -23.28
N THR A 480 -45.82 12.99 -23.22
CA THR A 480 -47.18 12.46 -23.35
C THR A 480 -47.20 11.60 -24.61
N THR A 481 -47.91 10.46 -24.57
CA THR A 481 -48.15 9.46 -25.64
C THR A 481 -46.93 8.58 -26.02
N THR A 482 -46.96 7.25 -26.04
CA THR A 482 -48.00 6.20 -25.89
C THR A 482 -47.31 4.85 -25.62
N LEU A 483 -47.51 4.24 -24.46
CA LEU A 483 -47.39 2.80 -24.23
C LEU A 483 -48.26 2.47 -23.00
N PRO A 484 -49.26 1.58 -23.09
CA PRO A 484 -50.28 1.48 -22.06
C PRO A 484 -49.78 0.61 -20.91
N LEU A 485 -49.08 1.21 -19.95
CA LEU A 485 -49.17 0.77 -18.56
C LEU A 485 -50.25 1.63 -17.93
N ARG A 486 -51.45 1.07 -17.85
CA ARG A 486 -52.63 1.64 -17.21
C ARG A 486 -52.33 1.76 -15.71
N VAL A 487 -51.71 2.87 -15.32
CA VAL A 487 -51.68 3.35 -13.94
C VAL A 487 -52.92 4.22 -13.81
N ASP A 488 -53.84 3.80 -12.96
CA ASP A 488 -55.11 4.51 -12.74
C ASP A 488 -54.82 5.97 -12.31
N LEU A 489 -55.50 6.89 -13.00
CA LEU A 489 -55.50 8.32 -12.72
C LEU A 489 -56.44 8.58 -11.54
N ASP A 490 -55.87 8.69 -10.34
CA ASP A 490 -56.47 9.43 -9.22
C ASP A 490 -55.35 9.87 -8.26
N VAL A 491 -54.57 10.87 -8.66
CA VAL A 491 -53.58 11.51 -7.76
C VAL A 491 -53.54 13.01 -8.04
N ARG A 492 -54.32 13.77 -7.27
CA ARG A 492 -54.21 15.24 -7.16
C ARG A 492 -53.02 15.71 -6.32
N ASP A 493 -52.19 14.80 -5.81
CA ASP A 493 -50.95 15.07 -5.08
C ASP A 493 -49.83 14.14 -5.57
N ALA A 494 -49.19 14.45 -6.71
CA ALA A 494 -48.12 13.61 -7.22
C ALA A 494 -47.00 13.52 -6.17
N PRO A 495 -46.65 12.32 -5.65
CA PRO A 495 -45.60 12.17 -4.66
C PRO A 495 -44.29 12.73 -5.23
N ARG A 496 -43.49 13.40 -4.39
CA ARG A 496 -42.18 13.91 -4.81
C ARG A 496 -41.33 12.73 -5.31
N GLU A 497 -40.90 12.79 -6.57
CA GLU A 497 -40.04 11.77 -7.15
C GLU A 497 -38.64 11.88 -6.54
N GLY A 498 -38.21 10.84 -5.81
CA GLY A 498 -36.88 10.78 -5.22
C GLY A 498 -35.83 10.28 -6.23
N VAL A 499 -36.19 9.28 -7.05
CA VAL A 499 -35.32 8.72 -8.10
C VAL A 499 -36.10 8.46 -9.37
N ALA A 500 -35.58 8.90 -10.52
CA ALA A 500 -36.11 8.57 -11.83
C ALA A 500 -34.99 8.11 -12.77
N ALA A 501 -34.98 6.81 -13.08
CA ALA A 501 -34.06 6.20 -14.04
C ALA A 501 -34.73 6.02 -15.40
N HIS A 502 -34.06 6.44 -16.47
CA HIS A 502 -34.59 6.35 -17.83
C HIS A 502 -33.59 5.63 -18.75
N ARG A 503 -33.97 4.41 -19.17
CA ARG A 503 -33.22 3.57 -20.12
C ARG A 503 -31.74 3.41 -19.80
N LEU A 504 -31.42 3.14 -18.53
CA LEU A 504 -30.04 2.86 -18.14
C LEU A 504 -29.55 1.57 -18.81
N MET A 505 -28.39 1.63 -19.46
CA MET A 505 -27.73 0.48 -20.10
C MET A 505 -26.26 0.39 -19.71
N LYS A 506 -25.76 -0.84 -19.54
CA LYS A 506 -24.34 -1.11 -19.30
C LYS A 506 -23.84 -2.24 -20.18
N ILE A 507 -22.80 -1.93 -20.95
CA ILE A 507 -22.06 -2.88 -21.76
C ILE A 507 -20.63 -2.96 -21.22
N TYR A 508 -20.20 -4.14 -20.79
CA TYR A 508 -18.79 -4.38 -20.48
C TYR A 508 -18.09 -4.83 -21.75
N GLN A 509 -17.28 -3.93 -22.32
CA GLN A 509 -16.42 -4.22 -23.46
C GLN A 509 -15.08 -4.74 -22.96
N LYS A 510 -14.61 -5.87 -23.51
CA LYS A 510 -13.32 -6.46 -23.10
C LYS A 510 -12.13 -5.72 -23.70
N TRP A 511 -12.33 -5.06 -24.84
CA TRP A 511 -11.33 -4.22 -25.50
C TRP A 511 -11.99 -2.90 -25.88
N PRO A 512 -11.39 -1.75 -25.55
CA PRO A 512 -11.86 -0.49 -26.08
C PRO A 512 -11.60 -0.56 -27.60
N PHE A 513 -12.62 -0.31 -28.42
CA PHE A 513 -12.58 -0.26 -29.90
C PHE A 513 -12.69 -1.58 -30.70
N VAL A 514 -12.72 -2.77 -30.09
CA VAL A 514 -13.02 -4.02 -30.80
C VAL A 514 -14.27 -4.66 -30.22
N LYS A 515 -15.39 -4.59 -30.97
CA LYS A 515 -16.60 -5.35 -30.63
C LYS A 515 -16.28 -6.83 -30.70
N SER A 516 -16.31 -7.51 -29.56
CA SER A 516 -16.07 -8.95 -29.49
C SER A 516 -17.38 -9.68 -29.35
N ARG A 517 -17.46 -10.92 -29.88
CA ARG A 517 -18.56 -11.85 -29.57
C ARG A 517 -18.70 -12.17 -28.06
N LYS A 518 -17.72 -11.76 -27.23
CA LYS A 518 -17.70 -11.93 -25.77
C LYS A 518 -18.03 -10.66 -24.97
N ASP A 519 -18.52 -9.59 -25.61
CA ASP A 519 -18.99 -8.41 -24.87
C ASP A 519 -20.25 -8.76 -24.06
N VAL A 520 -20.24 -8.45 -22.76
CA VAL A 520 -21.34 -8.81 -21.86
C VAL A 520 -22.24 -7.60 -21.67
N LEU A 521 -23.46 -7.70 -22.20
CA LEU A 521 -24.54 -6.75 -21.97
C LEU A 521 -25.14 -7.01 -20.58
N ALA A 522 -24.67 -6.29 -19.57
CA ALA A 522 -25.06 -6.50 -18.17
C ALA A 522 -26.38 -5.83 -17.80
N LEU A 523 -26.74 -4.73 -18.48
CA LEU A 523 -28.03 -4.06 -18.30
C LEU A 523 -28.53 -3.55 -19.66
N ARG A 524 -29.76 -3.93 -20.04
CA ARG A 524 -30.35 -3.63 -21.35
C ARG A 524 -31.28 -2.41 -21.33
N ASP A 525 -32.16 -2.36 -20.34
CA ASP A 525 -33.07 -1.24 -20.10
C ASP A 525 -33.56 -1.31 -18.65
N PHE A 526 -33.07 -0.40 -17.82
CA PHE A 526 -33.64 -0.14 -16.50
C PHE A 526 -34.31 1.23 -16.51
N SER A 527 -35.64 1.19 -16.43
CA SER A 527 -36.51 2.37 -16.39
C SER A 527 -37.47 2.23 -15.22
N ALA A 528 -37.31 3.07 -14.19
CA ALA A 528 -38.12 3.03 -12.98
C ALA A 528 -38.16 4.41 -12.29
N THR A 529 -39.33 4.74 -11.75
CA THR A 529 -39.54 5.92 -10.89
C THR A 529 -39.88 5.48 -9.47
N ILE A 530 -39.15 6.04 -8.50
CA ILE A 530 -39.22 5.70 -7.09
C ILE A 530 -39.56 7.00 -6.33
N PRO A 531 -40.76 7.09 -5.73
CA PRO A 531 -41.14 8.22 -4.90
C PRO A 531 -40.40 8.23 -3.57
N GLU A 532 -40.37 9.39 -2.91
CA GLU A 532 -39.84 9.57 -1.57
C GLU A 532 -40.64 8.76 -0.54
N GLY A 533 -39.97 8.16 0.45
CA GLY A 533 -40.60 7.38 1.51
C GLY A 533 -40.89 5.91 1.18
N GLU A 534 -40.35 5.38 0.09
CA GLU A 534 -40.48 3.97 -0.30
C GLU A 534 -39.17 3.18 -0.18
N ILE A 535 -39.30 1.91 0.23
CA ILE A 535 -38.26 0.89 0.08
C ILE A 535 -38.48 0.17 -1.26
N PHE A 536 -37.56 0.38 -2.19
CA PHE A 536 -37.55 -0.24 -3.51
C PHE A 536 -36.60 -1.43 -3.53
N CYS A 537 -37.17 -2.63 -3.61
CA CYS A 537 -36.42 -3.88 -3.61
C CYS A 537 -36.19 -4.38 -5.05
N VAL A 538 -34.93 -4.60 -5.41
CA VAL A 538 -34.53 -5.22 -6.68
C VAL A 538 -34.20 -6.69 -6.40
N LEU A 539 -35.07 -7.58 -6.87
CA LEU A 539 -34.97 -9.03 -6.71
C LEU A 539 -34.52 -9.67 -8.03
N GLY A 540 -33.63 -10.65 -7.98
CA GLY A 540 -33.10 -11.29 -9.20
C GLY A 540 -32.07 -12.37 -8.88
N HIS A 541 -31.90 -13.33 -9.78
CA HIS A 541 -30.84 -14.33 -9.65
C HIS A 541 -29.44 -13.70 -9.78
N ASN A 542 -28.41 -14.48 -9.46
CA ASN A 542 -27.03 -14.04 -9.66
C ASN A 542 -26.76 -13.83 -11.15
N GLY A 543 -26.14 -12.70 -11.50
CA GLY A 543 -25.96 -12.30 -12.90
C GLY A 543 -27.14 -11.58 -13.56
N ALA A 544 -28.26 -11.33 -12.86
CA ALA A 544 -29.40 -10.59 -13.42
C ALA A 544 -29.11 -9.08 -13.67
N GLY A 545 -28.01 -8.54 -13.14
CA GLY A 545 -27.61 -7.14 -13.31
C GLY A 545 -27.82 -6.22 -12.10
N LYS A 546 -28.30 -6.74 -10.95
CA LYS A 546 -28.63 -5.98 -9.72
C LYS A 546 -27.49 -5.05 -9.24
N THR A 547 -26.35 -5.65 -8.92
CA THR A 547 -25.12 -4.96 -8.46
C THR A 547 -24.64 -3.95 -9.51
N THR A 548 -24.76 -4.27 -10.80
CA THR A 548 -24.40 -3.35 -11.89
C THR A 548 -25.31 -2.12 -11.90
N THR A 549 -26.61 -2.29 -11.70
CA THR A 549 -27.57 -1.16 -11.59
C THR A 549 -27.22 -0.27 -10.40
N VAL A 550 -27.00 -0.85 -9.21
CA VAL A 550 -26.61 -0.07 -8.01
C VAL A 550 -25.27 0.62 -8.22
N SER A 551 -24.27 -0.07 -8.79
CA SER A 551 -22.95 0.50 -9.06
C SER A 551 -22.98 1.68 -10.04
N MET A 552 -23.94 1.70 -10.99
CA MET A 552 -24.15 2.86 -11.84
C MET A 552 -24.82 4.01 -11.08
N MET A 553 -25.85 3.72 -10.29
CA MET A 553 -26.55 4.73 -9.49
C MET A 553 -25.66 5.34 -8.39
N THR A 554 -24.70 4.58 -7.84
CA THR A 554 -23.71 5.06 -6.87
C THR A 554 -22.47 5.70 -7.52
N GLY A 555 -22.41 5.74 -8.85
CA GLY A 555 -21.34 6.38 -9.61
C GLY A 555 -19.98 5.67 -9.49
N LEU A 556 -19.99 4.35 -9.25
CA LEU A 556 -18.81 3.49 -9.43
C LEU A 556 -18.54 3.23 -10.91
N PHE A 557 -19.60 3.12 -11.72
CA PHE A 557 -19.52 2.97 -13.17
C PHE A 557 -20.36 4.04 -13.87
N GLU A 558 -19.81 4.70 -14.89
CA GLU A 558 -20.63 5.54 -15.76
C GLU A 558 -21.56 4.65 -16.62
N PRO A 559 -22.83 5.02 -16.81
CA PRO A 559 -23.72 4.32 -17.73
C PRO A 559 -23.21 4.38 -19.17
N THR A 560 -23.40 3.32 -19.95
CA THR A 560 -23.04 3.31 -21.38
C THR A 560 -24.05 4.11 -22.19
N PHE A 561 -25.34 3.99 -21.85
CA PHE A 561 -26.44 4.78 -22.39
C PHE A 561 -27.49 5.03 -21.29
N GLY A 562 -28.30 6.08 -21.47
CA GLY A 562 -29.32 6.49 -20.51
C GLY A 562 -28.78 7.45 -19.45
N ASP A 563 -29.70 7.91 -18.60
CA ASP A 563 -29.38 8.76 -17.46
C ASP A 563 -30.37 8.46 -16.33
N ALA A 564 -29.96 8.73 -15.09
CA ALA A 564 -30.81 8.68 -13.92
C ALA A 564 -30.69 9.97 -13.14
N THR A 565 -31.83 10.44 -12.64
CA THR A 565 -31.92 11.62 -11.80
C THR A 565 -32.26 11.22 -10.38
N ILE A 566 -31.51 11.74 -9.40
CA ILE A 566 -31.71 11.53 -7.97
C ILE A 566 -31.97 12.90 -7.35
N TYR A 567 -33.19 13.12 -6.85
CA TYR A 567 -33.67 14.43 -6.37
C TYR A 567 -33.36 15.59 -7.34
N GLY A 568 -33.51 15.33 -8.65
CA GLY A 568 -33.27 16.32 -9.71
C GLY A 568 -31.83 16.41 -10.22
N HIS A 569 -30.87 15.71 -9.59
CA HIS A 569 -29.47 15.69 -10.02
C HIS A 569 -29.16 14.50 -10.92
N SER A 570 -28.49 14.72 -12.06
CA SER A 570 -28.10 13.65 -13.00
C SER A 570 -26.86 12.88 -12.52
N ILE A 571 -26.88 11.55 -12.62
CA ILE A 571 -25.73 10.69 -12.27
C ILE A 571 -24.53 10.89 -13.21
N VAL A 572 -24.75 11.40 -14.43
CA VAL A 572 -23.68 11.62 -15.41
C VAL A 572 -23.00 12.98 -15.21
N SER A 573 -23.76 14.03 -14.89
CA SER A 573 -23.22 15.40 -14.77
C SER A 573 -22.99 15.89 -13.35
N GLU A 574 -23.77 15.44 -12.37
CA GLU A 574 -23.86 16.04 -11.03
C GLU A 574 -23.63 15.02 -9.89
N MET A 575 -22.80 14.02 -10.15
CA MET A 575 -22.55 12.93 -9.19
C MET A 575 -21.96 13.39 -7.85
N ASP A 576 -21.16 14.46 -7.84
CA ASP A 576 -20.58 15.00 -6.60
C ASP A 576 -21.66 15.54 -5.64
N ASP A 577 -22.74 16.12 -6.16
CA ASP A 577 -23.88 16.60 -5.36
C ASP A 577 -24.74 15.42 -4.87
N ILE A 578 -24.93 14.41 -5.73
CA ILE A 578 -25.62 13.16 -5.37
C ILE A 578 -24.89 12.46 -4.21
N ARG A 579 -23.55 12.35 -4.26
CA ARG A 579 -22.75 11.69 -3.21
C ARG A 579 -22.87 12.36 -1.84
N ARG A 580 -23.26 13.64 -1.77
CA ARG A 580 -23.51 14.34 -0.49
C ARG A 580 -24.78 13.84 0.17
N ILE A 581 -25.84 13.66 -0.62
CA ILE A 581 -27.17 13.24 -0.14
C ILE A 581 -27.38 11.71 -0.15
N MET A 582 -26.38 10.94 -0.55
CA MET A 582 -26.43 9.48 -0.71
C MET A 582 -25.68 8.73 0.38
N GLY A 583 -26.30 7.69 0.95
CA GLY A 583 -25.66 6.65 1.76
C GLY A 583 -25.46 5.38 0.94
N VAL A 584 -24.35 4.67 1.14
CA VAL A 584 -24.10 3.39 0.48
C VAL A 584 -23.64 2.34 1.49
N CYS A 585 -24.35 1.22 1.53
CA CYS A 585 -23.97 0.00 2.21
C CYS A 585 -23.60 -1.05 1.14
N PRO A 586 -22.31 -1.23 0.83
CA PRO A 586 -21.85 -2.18 -0.19
C PRO A 586 -22.05 -3.64 0.25
N GLN A 587 -21.93 -4.61 -0.65
CA GLN A 587 -22.03 -6.04 -0.31
C GLN A 587 -21.00 -6.48 0.75
N HIS A 588 -19.72 -6.14 0.56
CA HIS A 588 -18.66 -6.44 1.53
C HIS A 588 -18.47 -5.27 2.49
N ASP A 589 -18.26 -5.56 3.77
CA ASP A 589 -18.03 -4.53 4.78
C ASP A 589 -16.69 -3.82 4.56
N ILE A 590 -16.77 -2.53 4.21
CA ILE A 590 -15.62 -1.67 3.92
C ILE A 590 -15.17 -0.99 5.22
N LEU A 591 -14.44 -1.74 6.06
CA LEU A 591 -13.99 -1.32 7.39
C LEU A 591 -12.46 -1.46 7.54
N TRP A 592 -11.85 -0.57 8.32
CA TRP A 592 -10.45 -0.69 8.74
C TRP A 592 -10.37 -1.51 10.03
N ASN A 593 -9.61 -2.59 10.03
CA ASN A 593 -9.57 -3.50 11.17
C ASN A 593 -8.92 -2.88 12.42
N GLU A 594 -8.05 -1.89 12.24
CA GLU A 594 -7.29 -1.22 13.29
C GLU A 594 -8.12 -0.18 14.07
N LEU A 595 -9.15 0.37 13.44
CA LEU A 595 -9.98 1.45 13.98
C LEU A 595 -11.16 0.92 14.78
N THR A 596 -11.62 1.70 15.75
CA THR A 596 -12.81 1.41 16.58
C THR A 596 -14.11 1.79 15.85
N ALA A 597 -15.26 1.29 16.33
CA ALA A 597 -16.55 1.59 15.70
C ALA A 597 -16.87 3.10 15.75
N GLU A 598 -16.53 3.76 16.86
CA GLU A 598 -16.67 5.20 17.01
C GLU A 598 -15.77 5.98 16.04
N GLU A 599 -14.48 5.61 15.94
CA GLU A 599 -13.52 6.25 15.02
C GLU A 599 -13.96 6.13 13.55
N HIS A 600 -14.59 5.01 13.13
CA HIS A 600 -15.15 4.88 11.78
C HIS A 600 -16.24 5.93 11.53
N LEU A 601 -17.21 6.05 12.45
CA LEU A 601 -18.29 7.01 12.31
C LEU A 601 -17.79 8.45 12.39
N GLU A 602 -16.77 8.75 13.19
CA GLU A 602 -16.13 10.07 13.20
C GLU A 602 -15.56 10.45 11.82
N ILE A 603 -14.82 9.54 11.19
CA ILE A 603 -14.20 9.78 9.87
C ILE A 603 -15.28 10.02 8.81
N PHE A 604 -16.31 9.19 8.78
CA PHE A 604 -17.38 9.32 7.80
C PHE A 604 -18.33 10.49 8.09
N ALA A 605 -18.55 10.86 9.35
CA ALA A 605 -19.27 12.07 9.73
C ALA A 605 -18.54 13.33 9.24
N ASP A 606 -17.21 13.39 9.43
CA ASP A 606 -16.41 14.51 8.96
C ASP A 606 -16.38 14.56 7.41
N LEU A 607 -16.33 13.40 6.73
CA LEU A 607 -16.40 13.32 5.26
C LEU A 607 -17.75 13.81 4.72
N LYS A 608 -18.85 13.52 5.44
CA LYS A 608 -20.22 13.98 5.13
C LYS A 608 -20.49 15.43 5.57
N GLY A 609 -19.55 16.08 6.24
CA GLY A 609 -19.66 17.48 6.64
C GLY A 609 -20.57 17.70 7.86
N VAL A 610 -20.77 16.70 8.72
CA VAL A 610 -21.53 16.84 9.97
C VAL A 610 -20.84 17.87 10.87
N PRO A 611 -21.56 18.89 11.41
CA PRO A 611 -20.98 19.87 12.29
C PRO A 611 -20.34 19.23 13.53
N ARG A 612 -19.13 19.68 13.89
CA ARG A 612 -18.36 19.12 15.01
C ARG A 612 -19.11 19.14 16.34
N GLN A 613 -19.99 20.12 16.56
CA GLN A 613 -20.79 20.23 17.78
C GLN A 613 -21.85 19.11 17.90
N LEU A 614 -22.41 18.67 16.77
CA LEU A 614 -23.46 17.66 16.73
C LEU A 614 -22.91 16.24 16.55
N ARG A 615 -21.66 16.12 16.12
CA ARG A 615 -21.02 14.85 15.76
C ARG A 615 -21.14 13.79 16.85
N THR A 616 -20.79 14.10 18.10
CA THR A 616 -20.85 13.12 19.20
C THR A 616 -22.28 12.63 19.47
N ALA A 617 -23.27 13.52 19.37
CA ALA A 617 -24.67 13.16 19.53
C ALA A 617 -25.15 12.26 18.38
N VAL A 618 -24.81 12.61 17.13
CA VAL A 618 -25.16 11.82 15.94
C VAL A 618 -24.50 10.43 15.98
N ILE A 619 -23.22 10.35 16.34
CA ILE A 619 -22.50 9.07 16.43
C ILE A 619 -23.12 8.17 17.50
N LYS A 620 -23.43 8.73 18.66
CA LYS A 620 -24.11 8.01 19.75
C LYS A 620 -25.46 7.46 19.27
N ASP A 621 -26.30 8.31 18.70
CA ASP A 621 -27.61 7.93 18.15
C ASP A 621 -27.49 6.79 17.13
N LYS A 622 -26.57 6.88 16.17
CA LYS A 622 -26.37 5.83 15.16
C LYS A 622 -25.80 4.53 15.71
N LEU A 623 -24.97 4.58 16.75
CA LEU A 623 -24.47 3.37 17.41
C LEU A 623 -25.54 2.71 18.28
N GLU A 624 -26.41 3.49 18.91
CA GLU A 624 -27.55 2.99 19.68
C GLU A 624 -28.60 2.34 18.76
N SER A 625 -28.90 2.96 17.61
CA SER A 625 -29.88 2.43 16.64
C SER A 625 -29.49 1.07 16.07
N VAL A 626 -28.19 0.75 16.00
CA VAL A 626 -27.70 -0.56 15.55
C VAL A 626 -27.31 -1.50 16.71
N GLY A 627 -27.47 -1.07 17.97
CA GLY A 627 -27.12 -1.86 19.16
C GLY A 627 -25.61 -2.12 19.33
N LEU A 628 -24.75 -1.22 18.84
CA LEU A 628 -23.28 -1.32 18.95
C LEU A 628 -22.66 -0.34 19.96
N TYR A 629 -23.46 0.51 20.61
CA TYR A 629 -22.94 1.51 21.55
C TYR A 629 -22.12 0.92 22.71
N GLY A 630 -22.49 -0.25 23.23
CA GLY A 630 -21.77 -0.93 24.32
C GLY A 630 -20.39 -1.48 23.93
N VAL A 631 -20.10 -1.57 22.63
CA VAL A 631 -18.83 -2.09 22.10
C VAL A 631 -18.10 -1.05 21.23
N ARG A 632 -18.46 0.23 21.36
CA ARG A 632 -17.96 1.32 20.51
C ARG A 632 -16.43 1.48 20.49
N ASP A 633 -15.79 1.23 21.64
CA ASP A 633 -14.34 1.38 21.85
C ASP A 633 -13.53 0.16 21.36
N LYS A 634 -14.20 -0.90 20.92
CA LYS A 634 -13.53 -2.10 20.40
C LYS A 634 -13.18 -1.91 18.93
N LYS A 635 -12.04 -2.48 18.53
CA LYS A 635 -11.55 -2.46 17.13
C LYS A 635 -12.48 -3.28 16.22
N ALA A 636 -12.75 -2.78 15.02
CA ALA A 636 -13.57 -3.47 14.03
C ALA A 636 -13.00 -4.84 13.62
N GLY A 637 -11.67 -5.04 13.71
CA GLY A 637 -11.05 -6.36 13.49
C GLY A 637 -11.55 -7.45 14.46
N SER A 638 -11.96 -7.07 15.68
CA SER A 638 -12.52 -7.99 16.69
C SER A 638 -14.02 -8.24 16.54
N PHE A 639 -14.67 -7.51 15.63
CA PHE A 639 -16.09 -7.68 15.38
C PHE A 639 -16.33 -8.93 14.55
N SER A 640 -17.41 -9.61 14.85
CA SER A 640 -17.97 -10.64 14.00
C SER A 640 -18.52 -10.08 12.69
N GLY A 641 -18.84 -10.96 11.75
CA GLY A 641 -19.47 -10.57 10.48
C GLY A 641 -20.67 -9.66 10.67
N GLY A 642 -21.53 -9.92 11.67
CA GLY A 642 -22.72 -9.13 11.82
C GLY A 642 -22.58 -7.83 12.57
N MET A 643 -21.63 -7.77 13.50
CA MET A 643 -21.27 -6.50 14.10
C MET A 643 -20.63 -5.58 13.04
N LYS A 644 -19.81 -6.14 12.13
CA LYS A 644 -19.28 -5.42 10.97
C LYS A 644 -20.40 -4.95 10.04
N ARG A 645 -21.36 -5.81 9.73
CA ARG A 645 -22.50 -5.45 8.88
C ARG A 645 -23.36 -4.34 9.47
N ARG A 646 -23.68 -4.43 10.76
CA ARG A 646 -24.41 -3.38 11.49
C ARG A 646 -23.64 -2.06 11.51
N LEU A 647 -22.31 -2.11 11.66
CA LEU A 647 -21.47 -0.93 11.56
C LEU A 647 -21.50 -0.33 10.14
N SER A 648 -21.44 -1.14 9.08
CA SER A 648 -21.58 -0.67 7.70
C SER A 648 -22.94 0.01 7.44
N VAL A 649 -24.02 -0.51 8.01
CA VAL A 649 -25.36 0.13 7.97
C VAL A 649 -25.37 1.45 8.74
N ALA A 650 -24.73 1.52 9.91
CA ALA A 650 -24.60 2.78 10.65
C ALA A 650 -23.82 3.85 9.85
N ILE A 651 -22.73 3.45 9.19
CA ILE A 651 -21.93 4.32 8.34
C ILE A 651 -22.75 4.82 7.14
N SER A 652 -23.55 3.98 6.51
CA SER A 652 -24.38 4.39 5.36
C SER A 652 -25.46 5.40 5.75
N CYS A 653 -25.88 5.41 7.02
CA CYS A 653 -26.91 6.31 7.55
C CYS A 653 -26.39 7.65 8.10
N ILE A 654 -25.07 7.85 8.08
CA ILE A 654 -24.45 9.05 8.68
C ILE A 654 -24.62 10.28 7.78
N GLY A 655 -24.83 11.45 8.39
CA GLY A 655 -25.08 12.69 7.65
C GLY A 655 -26.49 12.82 7.07
N GLU A 656 -27.44 12.02 7.55
CA GLU A 656 -28.86 12.06 7.15
C GLU A 656 -29.07 12.03 5.63
N PRO A 657 -28.59 10.98 4.93
CA PRO A 657 -28.76 10.88 3.50
C PRO A 657 -30.24 10.76 3.12
N LYS A 658 -30.63 11.41 2.02
CA LYS A 658 -31.98 11.33 1.43
C LYS A 658 -32.22 10.04 0.66
N ILE A 659 -31.15 9.40 0.22
CA ILE A 659 -31.17 8.12 -0.49
C ILE A 659 -30.14 7.16 0.09
N ILE A 660 -30.52 5.91 0.33
CA ILE A 660 -29.62 4.86 0.82
C ILE A 660 -29.64 3.69 -0.14
N PHE A 661 -28.47 3.30 -0.65
CA PHE A 661 -28.28 2.09 -1.43
C PHE A 661 -27.77 0.98 -0.52
N MET A 662 -28.42 -0.18 -0.56
CA MET A 662 -28.00 -1.38 0.14
C MET A 662 -27.81 -2.49 -0.89
N ASP A 663 -26.55 -2.78 -1.21
CA ASP A 663 -26.16 -3.78 -2.20
C ASP A 663 -26.00 -5.15 -1.54
N GLU A 664 -26.57 -6.17 -2.18
CA GLU A 664 -26.72 -7.56 -1.74
C GLU A 664 -26.68 -7.69 -0.22
N LEU A 665 -27.76 -7.23 0.42
CA LEU A 665 -27.92 -7.33 1.86
C LEU A 665 -28.13 -8.80 2.23
N GLU A 666 -27.04 -9.58 2.25
CA GLU A 666 -27.06 -10.92 2.83
C GLU A 666 -27.12 -10.74 4.35
N LEU A 667 -28.34 -10.54 4.86
CA LEU A 667 -28.55 -10.45 6.30
C LEU A 667 -28.16 -11.73 7.02
N ALA A 668 -27.96 -12.83 6.26
CA ALA A 668 -27.31 -14.09 6.65
C ALA A 668 -26.09 -13.91 7.55
N ASP A 669 -25.31 -12.85 7.33
CA ASP A 669 -24.05 -12.65 8.04
C ASP A 669 -24.18 -11.76 9.28
N VAL A 670 -25.40 -11.32 9.67
CA VAL A 670 -25.64 -10.46 10.83
C VAL A 670 -25.62 -11.22 12.16
N ILE A 671 -24.46 -11.75 12.57
CA ILE A 671 -24.25 -12.30 13.92
C ILE A 671 -23.27 -11.43 14.73
N ILE A 672 -23.67 -10.92 15.90
CA ILE A 672 -23.15 -11.14 17.28
C ILE A 672 -23.61 -9.96 18.16
N VAL A 673 -24.18 -10.32 19.31
CA VAL A 673 -24.52 -9.54 20.52
C VAL A 673 -25.87 -8.81 20.49
N VAL A 674 -26.89 -9.50 21.00
CA VAL A 674 -27.79 -8.94 22.05
C VAL A 674 -28.06 -9.97 23.18
N ILE A 675 -27.87 -11.30 23.03
CA ILE A 675 -28.30 -12.26 24.06
C ILE A 675 -27.25 -13.34 24.43
N VAL A 676 -25.95 -13.00 24.48
CA VAL A 676 -24.91 -13.95 24.95
C VAL A 676 -23.94 -13.30 25.94
N VAL A 677 -24.49 -12.71 27.00
CA VAL A 677 -23.73 -12.44 28.24
C VAL A 677 -24.20 -13.35 29.39
N VAL A 678 -25.20 -14.22 29.19
CA VAL A 678 -25.72 -15.05 30.30
C VAL A 678 -25.71 -16.57 30.06
N ILE A 679 -25.72 -17.09 28.83
CA ILE A 679 -25.98 -18.53 28.65
C ILE A 679 -25.07 -19.16 27.57
N ILE A 680 -24.23 -20.09 28.05
CA ILE A 680 -23.63 -21.25 27.34
C ILE A 680 -22.33 -20.99 26.54
N ARG A 681 -21.21 -21.33 27.20
CA ARG A 681 -20.06 -22.03 26.59
C ARG A 681 -20.55 -23.32 25.94
N SER A 682 -19.96 -23.68 24.80
CA SER A 682 -20.06 -24.97 24.06
C SER A 682 -21.10 -25.00 22.93
N ALA A 683 -20.68 -24.78 21.68
CA ALA A 683 -21.03 -25.58 20.50
C ALA A 683 -20.59 -24.88 19.19
N GLU A 684 -20.32 -25.71 18.20
CA GLU A 684 -19.67 -25.54 16.90
C GLU A 684 -20.38 -24.61 15.88
N PRO A 685 -19.69 -24.20 14.79
CA PRO A 685 -20.19 -23.24 13.81
C PRO A 685 -21.04 -23.94 12.75
N THR A 686 -22.35 -23.71 12.75
CA THR A 686 -23.24 -24.14 11.67
C THR A 686 -24.04 -22.95 11.16
N THR A 687 -23.94 -22.78 9.85
CA THR A 687 -24.62 -21.85 8.96
C THR A 687 -26.11 -21.72 9.28
N GLY A 688 -26.55 -20.54 9.74
CA GLY A 688 -27.96 -20.21 9.92
C GLY A 688 -28.17 -19.20 11.05
N MET A 689 -28.63 -17.99 10.71
CA MET A 689 -28.97 -16.99 11.72
C MET A 689 -30.10 -17.44 12.65
N ASP A 690 -30.06 -16.93 13.88
CA ASP A 690 -31.24 -16.82 14.72
C ASP A 690 -32.22 -15.76 14.13
N PRO A 691 -33.53 -16.07 13.95
CA PRO A 691 -34.51 -15.17 13.34
C PRO A 691 -34.68 -13.79 14.00
N VAL A 692 -34.27 -13.62 15.26
CA VAL A 692 -34.49 -12.38 16.02
C VAL A 692 -33.59 -11.23 15.55
N SER A 693 -32.33 -11.50 15.24
CA SER A 693 -31.36 -10.45 14.85
C SER A 693 -31.66 -9.88 13.46
N ARG A 694 -32.15 -10.72 12.52
CA ARG A 694 -32.64 -10.26 11.21
C ARG A 694 -33.76 -9.25 11.35
N ARG A 695 -34.74 -9.59 12.18
CA ARG A 695 -35.91 -8.73 12.42
C ARG A 695 -35.50 -7.38 12.99
N HIS A 696 -34.47 -7.33 13.84
CA HIS A 696 -33.97 -6.06 14.36
C HIS A 696 -33.41 -5.15 13.26
N VAL A 697 -32.61 -5.68 12.32
CA VAL A 697 -32.13 -4.90 11.18
C VAL A 697 -33.27 -4.51 10.24
N TRP A 698 -34.23 -5.41 10.01
CA TRP A 698 -35.42 -5.09 9.22
C TRP A 698 -36.24 -3.95 9.81
N ASN A 699 -36.46 -3.98 11.13
CA ASN A 699 -37.15 -2.91 11.83
C ASN A 699 -36.38 -1.58 11.72
N LEU A 700 -35.05 -1.61 11.87
CA LEU A 700 -34.23 -0.43 11.68
C LEU A 700 -34.36 0.14 10.25
N ILE A 701 -34.34 -0.70 9.22
CA ILE A 701 -34.50 -0.26 7.82
C ILE A 701 -35.89 0.36 7.60
N GLN A 702 -36.94 -0.24 8.17
CA GLN A 702 -38.29 0.30 8.15
C GLN A 702 -38.39 1.66 8.87
N GLU A 703 -37.72 1.83 10.01
CA GLU A 703 -37.64 3.09 10.75
C GLU A 703 -36.89 4.17 9.95
N LEU A 704 -35.81 3.78 9.26
CA LEU A 704 -35.00 4.67 8.42
C LEU A 704 -35.73 5.14 7.15
N LYS A 705 -36.83 4.50 6.75
CA LYS A 705 -37.59 4.83 5.54
C LYS A 705 -38.17 6.25 5.54
N GLN A 706 -38.49 6.79 6.71
CA GLN A 706 -39.22 8.07 6.82
C GLN A 706 -38.48 9.20 6.10
N ASN A 707 -39.15 9.84 5.13
CA ASN A 707 -38.61 10.92 4.29
C ASN A 707 -37.30 10.55 3.54
N ARG A 708 -37.11 9.26 3.21
CA ARG A 708 -35.93 8.77 2.49
C ARG A 708 -36.34 7.75 1.42
N VAL A 709 -35.49 7.59 0.43
CA VAL A 709 -35.59 6.49 -0.54
C VAL A 709 -34.55 5.43 -0.17
N ILE A 710 -34.98 4.18 -0.01
CA ILE A 710 -34.05 3.06 0.22
C ILE A 710 -34.13 2.13 -0.98
N ILE A 711 -33.00 1.91 -1.64
CA ILE A 711 -32.88 0.96 -2.74
C ILE A 711 -32.12 -0.26 -2.21
N LEU A 712 -32.82 -1.37 -2.10
CA LEU A 712 -32.29 -2.64 -1.62
C LEU A 712 -32.15 -3.60 -2.79
N THR A 713 -30.97 -4.19 -3.00
CA THR A 713 -30.86 -5.37 -3.85
C THR A 713 -30.74 -6.60 -2.98
N THR A 714 -31.55 -7.63 -3.26
CA THR A 714 -31.48 -8.89 -2.53
C THR A 714 -31.74 -10.06 -3.47
N HIS A 715 -31.26 -11.24 -3.09
CA HIS A 715 -31.65 -12.52 -3.67
C HIS A 715 -32.66 -13.25 -2.77
N SER A 716 -32.90 -12.76 -1.56
CA SER A 716 -33.84 -13.33 -0.60
C SER A 716 -35.27 -12.85 -0.90
N MET A 717 -36.12 -13.81 -1.23
CA MET A 717 -37.53 -13.55 -1.51
C MET A 717 -38.29 -13.20 -0.23
N GLU A 718 -37.88 -13.74 0.93
CA GLU A 718 -38.43 -13.37 2.24
C GLU A 718 -38.13 -11.90 2.59
N GLU A 719 -36.89 -11.47 2.37
CA GLU A 719 -36.47 -10.10 2.68
C GLU A 719 -37.19 -9.08 1.79
N ALA A 720 -37.29 -9.37 0.50
CA ALA A 720 -38.01 -8.51 -0.43
C ALA A 720 -39.51 -8.40 -0.06
N ASP A 721 -40.12 -9.50 0.40
CA ASP A 721 -41.54 -9.54 0.79
C ASP A 721 -41.82 -8.79 2.10
N VAL A 722 -40.89 -8.80 3.06
CA VAL A 722 -41.04 -8.10 4.35
C VAL A 722 -40.64 -6.62 4.27
N LEU A 723 -39.57 -6.30 3.56
CA LEU A 723 -39.04 -4.93 3.49
C LEU A 723 -39.60 -4.11 2.33
N GLY A 724 -39.89 -4.74 1.20
CA GLY A 724 -40.18 -4.03 -0.04
C GLY A 724 -41.59 -3.47 -0.08
N ASP A 725 -41.71 -2.13 -0.12
CA ASP A 725 -42.97 -1.49 -0.50
C ASP A 725 -43.25 -1.76 -1.99
N ARG A 726 -42.19 -1.74 -2.81
CA ARG A 726 -42.23 -2.13 -4.23
C ARG A 726 -41.06 -3.03 -4.57
N ILE A 727 -41.36 -4.08 -5.33
CA ILE A 727 -40.40 -5.08 -5.78
C ILE A 727 -40.28 -5.04 -7.30
N ALA A 728 -39.05 -4.92 -7.80
CA ALA A 728 -38.69 -5.09 -9.19
C ALA A 728 -37.99 -6.44 -9.38
N ILE A 729 -38.60 -7.36 -10.13
CA ILE A 729 -37.97 -8.64 -10.46
C ILE A 729 -37.17 -8.47 -11.76
N MET A 730 -35.86 -8.64 -11.66
CA MET A 730 -34.90 -8.53 -12.76
C MET A 730 -34.43 -9.90 -13.23
N SER A 731 -34.31 -10.04 -14.55
CA SER A 731 -33.69 -11.18 -15.21
C SER A 731 -33.04 -10.72 -16.52
N HIS A 732 -31.82 -11.20 -16.78
CA HIS A 732 -31.04 -10.90 -17.99
C HIS A 732 -30.87 -9.40 -18.30
N GLY A 733 -30.69 -8.58 -17.26
CA GLY A 733 -30.45 -7.14 -17.41
C GLY A 733 -31.69 -6.30 -17.73
N GLU A 734 -32.90 -6.83 -17.55
CA GLU A 734 -34.18 -6.14 -17.75
C GLU A 734 -35.10 -6.32 -16.53
N ILE A 735 -35.93 -5.32 -16.24
CA ILE A 735 -37.03 -5.45 -15.28
C ILE A 735 -38.16 -6.22 -15.96
N LYS A 736 -38.55 -7.38 -15.41
CA LYS A 736 -39.64 -8.21 -15.97
C LYS A 736 -40.99 -7.88 -15.36
N CYS A 737 -41.02 -7.58 -14.06
CA CYS A 737 -42.21 -7.08 -13.41
C CYS A 737 -41.85 -6.10 -12.29
N LEU A 738 -42.81 -5.24 -11.97
CA LEU A 738 -42.71 -4.22 -10.94
C LEU A 738 -44.06 -4.08 -10.26
N GLY A 739 -44.08 -4.06 -8.92
CA GLY A 739 -45.31 -3.87 -8.15
C GLY A 739 -45.09 -4.10 -6.66
N THR A 740 -46.15 -3.91 -5.86
CA THR A 740 -46.13 -4.30 -4.45
C THR A 740 -46.04 -5.83 -4.31
N PRO A 741 -45.54 -6.38 -3.19
CA PRO A 741 -45.47 -7.82 -2.99
C PRO A 741 -46.84 -8.50 -3.20
N LEU A 742 -47.91 -7.88 -2.69
CA LEU A 742 -49.29 -8.35 -2.87
C LEU A 742 -49.76 -8.28 -4.33
N HIS A 743 -49.45 -7.20 -5.04
CA HIS A 743 -49.79 -7.07 -6.46
C HIS A 743 -49.11 -8.16 -7.31
N LEU A 744 -47.83 -8.44 -7.05
CA LEU A 744 -47.08 -9.47 -7.77
C LEU A 744 -47.64 -10.88 -7.50
N LYS A 745 -47.96 -11.18 -6.23
CA LYS A 745 -48.61 -12.44 -5.83
C LYS A 745 -49.96 -12.62 -6.51
N ASN A 746 -50.81 -11.59 -6.52
CA ASN A 746 -52.15 -11.68 -7.12
C ASN A 746 -52.10 -11.78 -8.66
N LYS A 747 -51.16 -11.08 -9.31
CA LYS A 747 -51.07 -11.01 -10.78
C LYS A 747 -50.39 -12.22 -11.41
N TYR A 748 -49.32 -12.70 -10.79
CA TYR A 748 -48.48 -13.77 -11.36
C TYR A 748 -48.58 -15.09 -10.60
N GLY A 749 -49.08 -15.06 -9.36
CA GLY A 749 -49.31 -16.27 -8.58
C GLY A 749 -50.48 -17.09 -9.10
N ASP A 750 -50.52 -18.35 -8.67
CA ASP A 750 -51.56 -19.31 -9.06
C ASP A 750 -52.73 -19.34 -8.06
N GLY A 751 -52.81 -18.36 -7.16
CA GLY A 751 -53.86 -18.20 -6.15
C GLY A 751 -53.46 -18.73 -4.77
N TYR A 752 -54.23 -19.66 -4.22
CA TYR A 752 -54.00 -20.23 -2.89
C TYR A 752 -53.51 -21.67 -3.00
N ARG A 753 -52.76 -22.14 -2.01
CA ARG A 753 -52.43 -23.55 -1.84
C ARG A 753 -53.11 -24.12 -0.63
N ILE A 754 -53.68 -25.30 -0.82
CA ILE A 754 -54.28 -26.10 0.22
C ILE A 754 -53.32 -27.27 0.47
N ASN A 755 -52.68 -27.27 1.63
CA ASN A 755 -51.83 -28.36 2.08
C ASN A 755 -52.70 -29.30 2.92
N VAL A 756 -52.89 -30.50 2.42
CA VAL A 756 -53.73 -31.53 3.03
C VAL A 756 -52.85 -32.66 3.51
N THR A 757 -52.92 -32.98 4.80
CA THR A 757 -52.26 -34.16 5.37
C THR A 757 -53.23 -35.32 5.34
N ALA A 758 -53.02 -36.25 4.42
CA ALA A 758 -53.88 -37.42 4.24
C ALA A 758 -53.39 -38.61 5.07
N ARG A 759 -54.27 -39.57 5.32
CA ARG A 759 -53.88 -40.86 5.92
C ARG A 759 -53.00 -41.64 4.93
N PRO A 760 -51.84 -42.20 5.36
CA PRO A 760 -50.88 -42.85 4.46
C PRO A 760 -51.47 -44.03 3.67
N ASP A 761 -52.47 -44.73 4.22
CA ASP A 761 -53.10 -45.89 3.57
C ASP A 761 -54.25 -45.53 2.61
N ALA A 762 -54.63 -44.25 2.50
CA ALA A 762 -55.83 -43.80 1.76
C ALA A 762 -55.59 -42.52 0.93
N ILE A 763 -54.38 -42.33 0.40
CA ILE A 763 -53.99 -41.12 -0.33
C ILE A 763 -54.79 -40.95 -1.62
N GLU A 764 -54.97 -42.03 -2.40
CA GLU A 764 -55.73 -42.00 -3.65
C GLU A 764 -57.23 -41.75 -3.41
N GLU A 765 -57.80 -42.30 -2.34
CA GLU A 765 -59.18 -42.02 -1.91
C GLU A 765 -59.34 -40.55 -1.49
N ALA A 766 -58.39 -40.03 -0.72
CA ALA A 766 -58.39 -38.62 -0.32
C ALA A 766 -58.24 -37.69 -1.53
N LYS A 767 -57.41 -38.04 -2.52
CA LYS A 767 -57.21 -37.28 -3.75
C LYS A 767 -58.45 -37.25 -4.63
N ALA A 768 -59.14 -38.38 -4.79
CA ALA A 768 -60.42 -38.43 -5.50
C ALA A 768 -61.49 -37.58 -4.81
N HIS A 769 -61.61 -37.70 -3.48
CA HIS A 769 -62.55 -36.93 -2.66
C HIS A 769 -62.30 -35.41 -2.73
N ILE A 770 -61.03 -34.99 -2.69
CA ILE A 770 -60.66 -33.57 -2.79
C ILE A 770 -60.92 -33.02 -4.20
N ASN A 771 -60.66 -33.80 -5.25
CA ASN A 771 -60.98 -33.39 -6.62
C ASN A 771 -62.48 -33.27 -6.87
N GLU A 772 -63.31 -34.08 -6.19
CA GLU A 772 -64.77 -33.96 -6.25
C GLU A 772 -65.26 -32.69 -5.54
N LEU A 773 -64.71 -32.40 -4.36
CA LEU A 773 -65.05 -31.20 -3.58
C LEU A 773 -64.52 -29.90 -4.19
N LEU A 774 -63.39 -29.95 -4.90
CA LEU A 774 -62.71 -28.81 -5.52
C LEU A 774 -62.32 -29.14 -6.99
N PRO A 775 -63.29 -29.17 -7.93
CA PRO A 775 -63.05 -29.57 -9.32
C PRO A 775 -62.14 -28.62 -10.12
N GLY A 776 -61.73 -27.49 -9.54
CA GLY A 776 -60.79 -26.52 -10.12
C GLY A 776 -59.40 -26.50 -9.46
N ALA A 777 -59.09 -27.45 -8.57
CA ALA A 777 -57.80 -27.55 -7.89
C ALA A 777 -56.81 -28.39 -8.69
N ASN A 778 -55.60 -27.85 -8.93
CA ASN A 778 -54.52 -28.57 -9.60
C ASN A 778 -53.58 -29.18 -8.55
N LEU A 779 -53.31 -30.48 -8.64
CA LEU A 779 -52.30 -31.12 -7.77
C LEU A 779 -50.88 -30.63 -8.15
N VAL A 780 -50.22 -29.93 -7.23
CA VAL A 780 -48.88 -29.34 -7.44
C VAL A 780 -47.78 -30.29 -6.98
N ALA A 781 -47.98 -30.95 -5.83
CA ALA A 781 -47.02 -31.90 -5.27
C ALA A 781 -47.72 -32.98 -4.45
N GLU A 782 -47.16 -34.18 -4.48
CA GLU A 782 -47.65 -35.36 -3.80
C GLU A 782 -46.48 -36.05 -3.07
N THR A 783 -46.70 -36.39 -1.81
CA THR A 783 -45.79 -37.17 -0.96
C THR A 783 -46.62 -38.16 -0.15
N ASN A 784 -46.03 -39.22 0.40
CA ASN A 784 -46.71 -40.31 1.14
C ASN A 784 -47.64 -39.89 2.30
N GLN A 785 -47.70 -38.61 2.67
CA GLN A 785 -48.61 -38.10 3.69
C GLN A 785 -49.15 -36.70 3.40
N TYR A 786 -48.65 -36.02 2.37
CA TYR A 786 -48.92 -34.61 2.11
C TYR A 786 -49.34 -34.42 0.65
N LEU A 787 -50.50 -33.82 0.45
CA LEU A 787 -51.03 -33.43 -0.85
C LEU A 787 -51.10 -31.91 -0.90
N ILE A 788 -50.53 -31.32 -1.95
CA ILE A 788 -50.51 -29.87 -2.14
C ILE A 788 -51.33 -29.54 -3.38
N PHE A 789 -52.48 -28.90 -3.17
CA PHE A 789 -53.37 -28.46 -4.24
C PHE A 789 -53.26 -26.95 -4.47
N GLY A 790 -53.10 -26.53 -5.72
CA GLY A 790 -53.13 -25.13 -6.14
C GLY A 790 -54.53 -24.74 -6.63
N LEU A 791 -55.09 -23.68 -6.07
CA LEU A 791 -56.43 -23.19 -6.38
C LEU A 791 -56.38 -21.78 -6.98
N PRO A 792 -56.84 -21.59 -8.24
CA PRO A 792 -56.92 -20.29 -8.87
C PRO A 792 -57.83 -19.30 -8.10
N HIS A 793 -57.53 -18.00 -8.22
CA HIS A 793 -58.33 -16.94 -7.58
C HIS A 793 -59.82 -16.96 -7.94
N SER A 794 -60.20 -17.50 -9.10
CA SER A 794 -61.59 -17.63 -9.54
C SER A 794 -62.44 -18.55 -8.65
N HIS A 795 -61.83 -19.47 -7.90
CA HIS A 795 -62.53 -20.47 -7.08
C HIS A 795 -62.49 -20.17 -5.57
N LEU A 796 -62.10 -18.95 -5.18
CA LEU A 796 -62.02 -18.50 -3.79
C LEU A 796 -63.30 -18.73 -2.96
N SER A 797 -64.47 -18.63 -3.59
CA SER A 797 -65.77 -18.82 -2.93
C SER A 797 -66.01 -20.26 -2.46
N GLN A 798 -65.30 -21.24 -3.03
CA GLN A 798 -65.46 -22.67 -2.73
C GLN A 798 -64.59 -23.14 -1.56
N ILE A 799 -63.63 -22.32 -1.13
CA ILE A 799 -62.70 -22.64 -0.02
C ILE A 799 -63.43 -22.78 1.31
N VAL A 800 -64.31 -21.83 1.65
CA VAL A 800 -65.01 -21.83 2.94
C VAL A 800 -65.95 -23.04 3.08
N PRO A 801 -66.78 -23.39 2.07
CA PRO A 801 -67.54 -24.65 2.08
C PRO A 801 -66.66 -25.89 2.24
N PHE A 802 -65.54 -25.96 1.50
CA PHE A 802 -64.61 -27.08 1.57
C PHE A 802 -64.05 -27.30 2.99
N PHE A 803 -63.55 -26.24 3.64
CA PHE A 803 -63.02 -26.35 5.00
C PHE A 803 -64.08 -26.80 6.02
N LYS A 804 -65.33 -26.33 5.88
CA LYS A 804 -66.44 -26.76 6.76
C LYS A 804 -66.75 -28.25 6.60
N ILE A 805 -66.71 -28.78 5.37
CA ILE A 805 -66.96 -30.20 5.09
C ILE A 805 -65.85 -31.06 5.70
N ILE A 806 -64.58 -30.70 5.45
CA ILE A 806 -63.42 -31.44 5.98
C ILE A 806 -63.36 -31.39 7.51
N GLU A 807 -63.66 -30.24 8.12
CA GLU A 807 -63.71 -30.10 9.58
C GLU A 807 -64.85 -30.94 10.19
N HIS A 808 -66.01 -30.99 9.52
CA HIS A 808 -67.13 -31.83 9.94
C HIS A 808 -66.79 -33.33 9.84
N GLU A 809 -66.19 -33.77 8.73
CA GLU A 809 -65.75 -35.15 8.54
C GLU A 809 -64.71 -35.56 9.59
N ARG A 810 -63.76 -34.67 9.89
CA ARG A 810 -62.76 -34.85 10.95
C ARG A 810 -63.41 -34.98 12.33
N SER A 811 -64.41 -34.15 12.62
CA SER A 811 -65.13 -34.18 13.92
C SER A 811 -65.92 -35.47 14.12
N GLN A 812 -66.50 -36.04 13.05
CA GLN A 812 -67.27 -37.28 13.11
C GLN A 812 -66.39 -38.54 13.14
N HIS A 813 -65.28 -38.55 12.40
CA HIS A 813 -64.48 -39.77 12.19
C HIS A 813 -63.18 -39.83 12.99
N GLY A 814 -62.76 -38.74 13.64
CA GLY A 814 -61.56 -38.68 14.47
C GLY A 814 -60.31 -39.20 13.73
N LYS A 815 -59.61 -40.20 14.31
CA LYS A 815 -58.42 -40.83 13.69
C LYS A 815 -58.71 -41.63 12.41
N ARG A 816 -59.98 -41.88 12.07
CA ARG A 816 -60.39 -42.60 10.85
C ARG A 816 -60.72 -41.66 9.68
N ALA A 817 -60.65 -40.34 9.87
CA ALA A 817 -60.87 -39.37 8.80
C ALA A 817 -59.83 -39.56 7.67
N LEU A 818 -60.27 -39.36 6.43
CA LEU A 818 -59.42 -39.41 5.22
C LEU A 818 -58.36 -38.32 5.24
N VAL A 819 -58.75 -37.13 5.72
CA VAL A 819 -57.89 -35.95 5.90
C VAL A 819 -57.65 -35.74 7.39
N SER A 820 -56.38 -35.78 7.80
CA SER A 820 -55.95 -35.58 9.18
C SER A 820 -55.76 -34.11 9.54
N ASP A 821 -55.25 -33.31 8.61
CA ASP A 821 -55.11 -31.87 8.76
C ASP A 821 -55.18 -31.15 7.41
N CYS A 822 -55.63 -29.91 7.43
CA CYS A 822 -55.75 -29.09 6.23
C CYS A 822 -55.35 -27.66 6.56
N SER A 823 -54.40 -27.10 5.81
CA SER A 823 -53.98 -25.71 5.95
C SER A 823 -54.02 -24.99 4.62
N ILE A 824 -54.32 -23.69 4.66
CA ILE A 824 -54.29 -22.82 3.50
C ILE A 824 -53.07 -21.90 3.59
N SER A 825 -52.35 -21.77 2.48
CA SER A 825 -51.24 -20.85 2.32
C SER A 825 -51.46 -20.02 1.06
N HIS A 826 -50.98 -18.78 1.05
CA HIS A 826 -51.02 -17.94 -0.15
C HIS A 826 -49.80 -18.23 -1.03
N THR A 827 -49.88 -17.94 -2.33
CA THR A 827 -48.70 -18.04 -3.21
C THR A 827 -47.55 -17.20 -2.64
N THR A 828 -46.37 -17.79 -2.53
CA THR A 828 -45.18 -17.10 -2.02
C THR A 828 -44.57 -16.24 -3.10
N LEU A 829 -43.78 -15.23 -2.71
CA LEU A 829 -43.02 -14.45 -3.69
C LEU A 829 -42.01 -15.34 -4.45
N GLU A 830 -41.57 -16.44 -3.82
CA GLU A 830 -40.65 -17.40 -4.42
C GLU A 830 -41.20 -18.08 -5.65
N GLU A 831 -42.45 -18.50 -5.64
CA GLU A 831 -43.01 -19.15 -6.83
C GLU A 831 -43.29 -18.16 -7.95
N VAL A 832 -43.73 -16.96 -7.60
CA VAL A 832 -43.87 -15.85 -8.56
C VAL A 832 -42.52 -15.62 -9.24
N PHE A 833 -41.44 -15.56 -8.46
CA PHE A 833 -40.09 -15.41 -8.96
C PHE A 833 -39.67 -16.57 -9.88
N LEU A 834 -39.88 -17.82 -9.46
CA LEU A 834 -39.53 -19.01 -10.25
C LEU A 834 -40.31 -19.06 -11.58
N LYS A 835 -41.60 -18.72 -11.56
CA LYS A 835 -42.46 -18.69 -12.75
C LYS A 835 -42.00 -17.64 -13.74
N ILE A 836 -41.75 -16.42 -13.28
CA ILE A 836 -41.28 -15.31 -14.12
C ILE A 836 -39.89 -15.61 -14.69
N THR A 837 -38.99 -16.16 -13.88
CA THR A 837 -37.63 -16.50 -14.33
C THR A 837 -37.65 -17.65 -15.35
N ARG A 838 -38.50 -18.67 -15.18
CA ARG A 838 -38.69 -19.74 -16.18
C ARG A 838 -39.23 -19.21 -17.49
N GLN A 839 -40.22 -18.30 -17.44
CA GLN A 839 -40.75 -17.63 -18.64
C GLN A 839 -39.67 -16.81 -19.35
N ALA A 840 -38.91 -16.01 -18.60
CA ALA A 840 -37.82 -15.19 -19.12
C ALA A 840 -36.71 -16.04 -19.76
N ASN A 841 -36.33 -17.17 -19.16
CA ASN A 841 -35.34 -18.11 -19.71
C ASN A 841 -35.83 -18.78 -21.00
N ALA A 842 -37.12 -19.11 -21.08
CA ALA A 842 -37.72 -19.67 -22.28
C ALA A 842 -37.79 -18.64 -23.43
N GLU A 843 -38.10 -17.38 -23.12
CA GLU A 843 -38.04 -16.28 -24.08
C GLU A 843 -36.62 -16.02 -24.56
N GLU A 844 -35.63 -16.03 -23.65
CA GLU A 844 -34.25 -15.79 -24.05
C GLU A 844 -33.71 -16.93 -24.91
N SER A 845 -33.98 -18.19 -24.57
CA SER A 845 -33.60 -19.36 -25.39
C SER A 845 -34.15 -19.29 -26.81
N ARG A 846 -35.30 -18.63 -27.02
CA ARG A 846 -35.86 -18.36 -28.36
C ARG A 846 -35.16 -17.20 -29.08
N LEU A 847 -34.61 -16.23 -28.34
CA LEU A 847 -33.93 -15.03 -28.85
C LEU A 847 -32.43 -15.23 -29.13
N VAL A 848 -31.77 -16.25 -28.55
CA VAL A 848 -30.32 -16.55 -28.74
C VAL A 848 -29.92 -16.81 -30.21
N LYS A 849 -30.87 -16.94 -31.15
CA LYS A 849 -30.55 -17.04 -32.58
C LYS A 849 -29.94 -15.77 -33.21
N ASP A 850 -30.04 -14.59 -32.60
CA ASP A 850 -29.23 -13.43 -33.03
C ASP A 850 -29.19 -12.28 -31.97
N PRO A 851 -28.18 -12.25 -31.06
CA PRO A 851 -28.11 -11.23 -30.00
C PRO A 851 -27.86 -9.80 -30.51
N TRP A 852 -27.37 -9.65 -31.75
CA TRP A 852 -27.02 -8.34 -32.34
C TRP A 852 -28.21 -7.65 -33.03
N SER A 853 -29.22 -8.42 -33.44
CA SER A 853 -30.43 -7.91 -34.10
C SER A 853 -31.20 -6.92 -33.21
N LYS A 854 -31.35 -7.22 -31.90
CA LYS A 854 -32.19 -6.42 -30.99
C LYS A 854 -31.51 -5.12 -30.54
N ALA A 855 -30.19 -5.12 -30.33
CA ALA A 855 -29.42 -3.92 -29.97
C ALA A 855 -29.35 -2.92 -31.14
N ASP A 856 -29.21 -3.42 -32.37
CA ASP A 856 -29.25 -2.60 -33.58
C ASP A 856 -30.69 -2.13 -33.90
N GLN A 857 -31.72 -2.93 -33.59
CA GLN A 857 -33.13 -2.49 -33.64
C GLN A 857 -33.46 -1.42 -32.59
N LEU A 858 -32.94 -1.52 -31.36
CA LEU A 858 -33.10 -0.50 -30.31
C LEU A 858 -32.38 0.81 -30.67
N LYS A 859 -31.21 0.72 -31.32
CA LYS A 859 -30.51 1.88 -31.90
C LYS A 859 -31.26 2.48 -33.10
N ALA A 860 -31.84 1.66 -33.96
CA ALA A 860 -32.66 2.12 -35.09
C ALA A 860 -33.99 2.75 -34.63
N ALA A 861 -34.56 2.27 -33.52
CA ALA A 861 -35.75 2.86 -32.91
C ALA A 861 -35.45 4.22 -32.25
N THR A 862 -34.25 4.41 -31.71
CA THR A 862 -33.81 5.70 -31.16
C THR A 862 -33.39 6.69 -32.25
N SER A 863 -32.80 6.26 -33.36
CA SER A 863 -32.48 7.15 -34.50
C SER A 863 -33.72 7.63 -35.25
N ARG A 864 -34.83 6.89 -35.23
CA ARG A 864 -36.12 7.29 -35.83
C ARG A 864 -36.94 8.28 -34.97
N GLN A 865 -36.51 8.56 -33.73
CA GLN A 865 -37.10 9.59 -32.85
C GLN A 865 -36.21 10.84 -32.69
N HIS A 866 -35.18 10.95 -33.54
CA HIS A 866 -34.26 12.09 -33.59
C HIS A 866 -34.61 13.08 -34.70
#